data_AF-A0A2A4MRE9-F1
#
_entry.id   AF-A0A2A4MRE9-F1
#
_cell.length_a   1.000
_cell.length_b   1.000
_cell.length_c   1.000
_cell.angle_alpha   90.00
_cell.angle_beta   90.00
_cell.angle_gamma   90.00
#
_symmetry.space_group_name_H-M   'P 1'
#
loop_
_entity.id
_entity.type
_entity.pdbx_description
1 polymer ?
#
loop_
_entity_poly.entity_id
_entity_poly.type
_entity_poly.pdbx_seq_one_letter_code
_entity_poly.pdbx_strand_id
1 'polypeptide(L)'
;MAKDLSRSSQKTPAGQPRAILHIFALCSFAVAQPLLDLIAKNAELLVARKIEGFDIASLILVLCIGIPAALSLLVIVAGKISAKLKRAVYLSIIAALSSLLALLFLKKLFVTSNFTVVVFAMLLGGIFCIAYVRTLMLRTFCDFLSFAIPMVPMLFLFNASIYRITFSPDISSVQATELTSAVDSLAGPDIVTPVVMVIFDELPVLSLLDAQANIDKVRYPNFAELAATSHWFSNAETVSGVTTIAVPAMLSGMLKPKALPIAADYPQNLFTLLAPTHELIVSETVTSLCPTSLCSDGSTGAVINAGERLEGLFSDLAIIYLHLLSPSQYSHRLPAISQSWGNFTQQSITDTQGKDDILDWGGRKTNYQEFLASINTANSPSLYYHHTLLPHVPWDYLPTGQSYVIASNFLPGLDKQEDRWGDNPLLVNQAYQRHLLQVGYVDTLLGQLIDKLKSQQLFDQALIIIASDHGANFWPGSQRRGLLTPEQDKDVNGITLLIKQPFQEQAYTHYEAVDSLSILPSILDVININPATQLHAESLFKASAPSDITATKPFLNNKTLARKLALFSSGSYDPLYNYTLSPELLDNSLSEFLTIDSESLSFIFGQQASLSRIETRSSFIPALLSGEISGRSASAPPIHLALALNQKIVAVTHTYSENGRVKFSAISAPSNFIDGHNNLEIFSIVDASSKELEKIRNQRGNDYSYSTADRLSIISGQDGSTISLQPELVRGYIDKMDIEDGYLSISGWAINQTQLRPADYVLMDVNGQLTYIAEVTLLRHDIAEAFDNEVYSSSGFSVKLPLNLFEATDIGALVAKIIAVSGQQASVLSVSSLIEGAFTQESSNTLQRPSIMTLSYTSSAKIQISSDSDIDTQFFDLMSTAADTAVTIEGFVDSISAADDEIIITGWAVDTENVQTAHFLALELNGELFYLGEPNRSRDDITSHFDNPLILLSGFSFRVPRSRFEQQQFDAFKVIGFSAGKAAVLSMNIDITEQIKRLDF
;
A
#
# COMPACT_ATOMS: atom_id res chain seq x y z
N MET A 1 -75.46 -22.39 -36.75
CA MET A 1 -75.27 -21.72 -38.04
C MET A 1 -74.66 -20.35 -37.75
N ALA A 2 -73.35 -20.19 -37.62
CA ALA A 2 -72.23 -20.37 -38.56
C ALA A 2 -71.90 -19.09 -39.35
N LYS A 3 -70.67 -18.58 -39.12
CA LYS A 3 -69.87 -17.62 -39.93
C LYS A 3 -70.43 -16.20 -40.03
N ASP A 4 -69.67 -15.11 -40.07
CA ASP A 4 -68.26 -14.81 -40.33
C ASP A 4 -67.99 -13.41 -39.73
N LEU A 5 -66.73 -13.07 -39.43
CA LEU A 5 -66.08 -11.80 -39.77
C LEU A 5 -64.80 -11.59 -38.95
N SER A 6 -63.71 -11.95 -39.61
CA SER A 6 -62.37 -11.39 -39.47
C SER A 6 -62.34 -9.92 -39.02
N ARG A 7 -61.53 -9.63 -37.98
CA ARG A 7 -60.71 -8.40 -37.97
C ARG A 7 -59.40 -8.66 -37.25
N SER A 8 -58.34 -8.57 -38.03
CA SER A 8 -56.97 -8.36 -37.59
C SER A 8 -56.91 -7.23 -36.55
N SER A 9 -56.28 -7.50 -35.41
CA SER A 9 -55.52 -6.46 -34.73
C SER A 9 -54.10 -6.98 -34.49
N GLN A 10 -53.21 -6.27 -35.15
CA GLN A 10 -51.76 -6.33 -35.11
C GLN A 10 -51.21 -6.79 -33.76
N LYS A 11 -50.46 -7.89 -33.78
CA LYS A 11 -49.38 -8.11 -32.80
C LYS A 11 -48.37 -6.98 -32.99
N THR A 12 -48.49 -5.91 -32.20
CA THR A 12 -47.42 -4.92 -32.06
C THR A 12 -46.30 -5.54 -31.21
N PRO A 13 -45.05 -5.62 -31.71
CA PRO A 13 -43.89 -6.00 -30.90
C PRO A 13 -43.43 -4.80 -30.04
N ALA A 14 -44.36 -4.09 -29.38
CA ALA A 14 -44.08 -2.83 -28.67
C ALA A 14 -43.66 -2.99 -27.20
N GLY A 15 -43.47 -4.23 -26.71
CA GLY A 15 -43.18 -4.50 -25.29
C GLY A 15 -41.69 -4.53 -24.91
N GLN A 16 -40.78 -4.62 -25.87
CA GLN A 16 -39.33 -4.72 -25.59
C GLN A 16 -38.65 -3.36 -25.24
N PRO A 17 -38.88 -2.25 -25.96
CA PRO A 17 -38.13 -1.01 -25.72
C PRO A 17 -38.49 -0.36 -24.39
N ARG A 18 -39.77 -0.35 -23.98
CA ARG A 18 -40.18 0.20 -22.67
C ARG A 18 -39.63 -0.55 -21.47
N ALA A 19 -39.53 -1.88 -21.56
CA ALA A 19 -38.98 -2.69 -20.48
C ALA A 19 -37.49 -2.39 -20.26
N ILE A 20 -36.72 -2.30 -21.34
CA ILE A 20 -35.29 -1.92 -21.30
C ILE A 20 -35.15 -0.50 -20.75
N LEU A 21 -35.97 0.43 -21.23
CA LEU A 21 -35.95 1.82 -20.77
C LEU A 21 -36.14 1.96 -19.26
N HIS A 22 -37.08 1.20 -18.67
CA HIS A 22 -37.30 1.23 -17.22
C HIS A 22 -36.14 0.64 -16.41
N ILE A 23 -35.44 -0.37 -16.93
CA ILE A 23 -34.23 -0.91 -16.29
C ILE A 23 -33.14 0.18 -16.27
N PHE A 24 -32.90 0.83 -17.40
CA PHE A 24 -31.96 1.95 -17.48
C PHE A 24 -32.32 3.09 -16.54
N ALA A 25 -33.60 3.49 -16.49
CA ALA A 25 -34.07 4.54 -15.60
C ALA A 25 -33.83 4.21 -14.12
N LEU A 26 -34.23 3.02 -13.67
CA LEU A 26 -34.05 2.62 -12.28
C LEU A 26 -32.57 2.41 -11.93
N CYS A 27 -31.76 1.86 -12.84
CA CYS A 27 -30.32 1.70 -12.64
C CYS A 27 -29.60 3.06 -12.53
N SER A 28 -30.09 4.07 -13.27
CA SER A 28 -29.56 5.43 -13.18
C SER A 28 -29.70 6.00 -11.77
N PHE A 29 -30.83 5.77 -11.09
CA PHE A 29 -31.03 6.24 -9.71
C PHE A 29 -30.45 5.32 -8.65
N ALA A 30 -30.49 4.01 -8.89
CA ALA A 30 -30.10 3.03 -7.89
C ALA A 30 -28.57 2.84 -7.84
N VAL A 31 -27.86 2.95 -8.97
CA VAL A 31 -26.42 2.62 -9.08
C VAL A 31 -25.61 3.81 -9.56
N ALA A 32 -25.91 4.34 -10.76
CA ALA A 32 -25.04 5.33 -11.40
C ALA A 32 -25.04 6.67 -10.64
N GLN A 33 -26.20 7.22 -10.31
CA GLN A 33 -26.30 8.52 -9.65
C GLN A 33 -25.64 8.55 -8.26
N PRO A 34 -25.84 7.58 -7.35
CA PRO A 34 -25.18 7.58 -6.04
C PRO A 34 -23.65 7.51 -6.14
N LEU A 35 -23.13 6.65 -7.03
CA LEU A 35 -21.70 6.51 -7.25
C LEU A 35 -21.08 7.77 -7.86
N LEU A 36 -21.66 8.27 -8.95
CA LEU A 36 -21.18 9.46 -9.65
C LEU A 36 -21.28 10.71 -8.77
N ASP A 37 -22.35 10.86 -7.97
CA ASP A 37 -22.50 11.96 -7.01
C ASP A 37 -21.45 11.90 -5.89
N LEU A 38 -21.11 10.69 -5.43
CA LEU A 38 -20.09 10.50 -4.40
C LEU A 38 -18.69 10.80 -4.91
N ILE A 39 -18.36 10.36 -6.13
CA ILE A 39 -17.12 10.70 -6.82
C ILE A 39 -17.05 12.21 -7.04
N ALA A 40 -18.12 12.83 -7.54
CA ALA A 40 -18.15 14.27 -7.79
C ALA A 40 -17.96 15.10 -6.52
N LYS A 41 -18.35 14.58 -5.35
CA LYS A 41 -18.12 15.22 -4.04
C LYS A 41 -16.72 14.99 -3.47
N ASN A 42 -16.04 13.93 -3.89
CA ASN A 42 -14.70 13.54 -3.42
C ASN A 42 -13.76 13.42 -4.63
N ALA A 43 -13.78 14.42 -5.50
CA ALA A 43 -13.09 14.37 -6.77
C ALA A 43 -11.54 14.40 -6.61
N GLU A 44 -11.02 14.68 -5.41
CA GLU A 44 -9.59 14.51 -5.11
C GLU A 44 -9.12 13.06 -5.26
N LEU A 45 -9.99 12.07 -5.06
CA LEU A 45 -9.67 10.66 -5.28
C LEU A 45 -9.28 10.36 -6.74
N LEU A 46 -9.90 11.07 -7.70
CA LEU A 46 -9.54 10.94 -9.11
C LEU A 46 -8.16 11.55 -9.38
N VAL A 47 -7.83 12.66 -8.72
CA VAL A 47 -6.53 13.33 -8.86
C VAL A 47 -5.41 12.48 -8.27
N ALA A 48 -5.61 11.94 -7.06
CA ALA A 48 -4.64 11.07 -6.40
C ALA A 48 -4.32 9.80 -7.22
N ARG A 49 -5.29 9.32 -8.00
CA ARG A 49 -5.14 8.17 -8.93
C ARG A 49 -4.65 8.55 -10.34
N LYS A 50 -4.34 9.83 -10.59
CA LYS A 50 -3.95 10.36 -11.91
C LYS A 50 -4.95 9.96 -13.01
N ILE A 51 -6.26 10.02 -12.71
CA ILE A 51 -7.34 9.66 -13.63
C ILE A 51 -7.51 10.74 -14.69
N GLU A 52 -7.59 10.32 -15.95
CA GLU A 52 -7.72 11.21 -17.11
C GLU A 52 -9.16 11.27 -17.66
N GLY A 53 -9.42 12.18 -18.60
CA GLY A 53 -10.74 12.32 -19.23
C GLY A 53 -11.25 11.06 -19.92
N PHE A 54 -10.37 10.24 -20.51
CA PHE A 54 -10.75 8.96 -21.11
C PHE A 54 -11.22 7.95 -20.06
N ASP A 55 -10.59 7.94 -18.89
CA ASP A 55 -10.93 7.07 -17.78
C ASP A 55 -12.33 7.44 -17.22
N ILE A 56 -12.63 8.74 -17.13
CA ILE A 56 -13.96 9.26 -16.77
C ILE A 56 -15.02 8.85 -17.79
N ALA A 57 -14.72 8.92 -19.09
CA ALA A 57 -15.64 8.48 -20.13
C ALA A 57 -15.94 6.97 -20.01
N SER A 58 -14.92 6.17 -19.72
CA SER A 58 -15.05 4.72 -19.49
C SER A 58 -15.90 4.41 -18.24
N LEU A 59 -15.70 5.15 -17.15
CA LEU A 59 -16.52 5.07 -15.95
C LEU A 59 -18.01 5.33 -16.25
N ILE A 60 -18.31 6.41 -16.96
CA ILE A 60 -19.68 6.75 -17.37
C ILE A 60 -20.27 5.65 -18.26
N LEU A 61 -19.50 5.16 -19.22
CA LEU A 61 -19.94 4.11 -20.13
C LEU A 61 -20.33 2.85 -19.35
N VAL A 62 -19.50 2.40 -18.41
CA VAL A 62 -19.77 1.20 -17.60
C VAL A 62 -21.00 1.40 -16.70
N LEU A 63 -21.06 2.50 -15.93
CA LEU A 63 -22.12 2.71 -14.94
C LEU A 63 -23.48 3.04 -15.58
N CYS A 64 -23.50 3.89 -16.62
CA CYS A 64 -24.74 4.38 -17.23
C CYS A 64 -25.23 3.51 -18.40
N ILE A 65 -24.35 2.74 -19.04
CA ILE A 65 -24.70 1.90 -20.20
C ILE A 65 -24.40 0.43 -19.95
N GLY A 66 -23.18 0.09 -19.52
CA GLY A 66 -22.71 -1.29 -19.35
C GLY A 66 -23.60 -2.11 -18.40
N ILE A 67 -23.75 -1.66 -17.15
CA ILE A 67 -24.57 -2.34 -16.14
C ILE A 67 -26.04 -2.49 -16.59
N PRO A 68 -26.76 -1.42 -16.98
CA PRO A 68 -28.16 -1.57 -17.39
C PRO A 68 -28.32 -2.36 -18.70
N ALA A 69 -27.33 -2.33 -19.61
CA ALA A 69 -27.32 -3.18 -20.80
C ALA A 69 -27.16 -4.67 -20.44
N ALA A 70 -26.28 -5.01 -19.50
CA ALA A 70 -26.11 -6.38 -19.00
C ALA A 70 -27.40 -6.92 -18.36
N LEU A 71 -28.04 -6.12 -17.49
CA LEU A 71 -29.35 -6.47 -16.90
C LEU A 71 -30.44 -6.64 -17.97
N SER A 72 -30.44 -5.79 -18.99
CA SER A 72 -31.37 -5.88 -20.11
C SER A 72 -31.10 -7.13 -20.96
N LEU A 73 -29.83 -7.49 -21.17
CA LEU A 73 -29.41 -8.69 -21.87
C LEU A 73 -29.90 -9.96 -21.15
N LEU A 74 -29.81 -10.01 -19.82
CA LEU A 74 -30.37 -11.11 -19.02
C LEU A 74 -31.87 -11.29 -19.28
N VAL A 75 -32.65 -10.20 -19.37
CA VAL A 75 -34.08 -10.25 -19.70
C VAL A 75 -34.31 -10.75 -21.14
N ILE A 76 -33.47 -10.35 -22.08
CA ILE A 76 -33.55 -10.79 -23.49
C ILE A 76 -33.23 -12.29 -23.60
N VAL A 77 -32.14 -12.75 -22.98
CA VAL A 77 -31.71 -14.16 -22.94
C VAL A 77 -32.79 -15.02 -22.27
N ALA A 78 -33.30 -14.60 -21.12
CA ALA A 78 -34.43 -15.27 -20.44
C ALA A 78 -35.67 -15.38 -21.34
N GLY A 79 -35.91 -14.38 -22.19
CA GLY A 79 -36.98 -14.36 -23.19
C GLY A 79 -36.78 -15.33 -24.35
N LYS A 80 -35.54 -15.68 -24.69
CA LYS A 80 -35.23 -16.74 -25.65
C LYS A 80 -35.55 -18.13 -25.08
N ILE A 81 -35.46 -18.30 -23.74
CA ILE A 81 -35.77 -19.56 -23.05
C ILE A 81 -37.28 -19.72 -22.85
N SER A 82 -37.95 -18.78 -22.16
CA SER A 82 -39.41 -18.80 -22.02
C SER A 82 -40.01 -17.44 -21.65
N ALA A 83 -41.28 -17.23 -22.03
CA ALA A 83 -42.01 -16.02 -21.66
C ALA A 83 -42.24 -15.88 -20.14
N LYS A 84 -42.34 -17.00 -19.41
CA LYS A 84 -42.47 -17.02 -17.96
C LYS A 84 -41.16 -16.57 -17.28
N LEU A 85 -40.02 -17.12 -17.72
CA LEU A 85 -38.70 -16.77 -17.20
C LEU A 85 -38.38 -15.29 -17.46
N LYS A 86 -38.63 -14.78 -18.69
CA LYS A 86 -38.49 -13.35 -19.00
C LYS A 86 -39.22 -12.46 -18.01
N ARG A 87 -40.49 -12.76 -17.74
CA ARG A 87 -41.32 -11.97 -16.83
C ARG A 87 -40.80 -12.05 -15.40
N ALA A 88 -40.37 -13.23 -14.95
CA ALA A 88 -39.79 -13.42 -13.62
C ALA A 88 -38.49 -12.62 -13.45
N VAL A 89 -37.54 -12.75 -14.38
CA VAL A 89 -36.26 -12.02 -14.36
C VAL A 89 -36.50 -10.51 -14.41
N TYR A 90 -37.34 -10.04 -15.33
CA TYR A 90 -37.67 -8.62 -15.44
C TYR A 90 -38.24 -8.04 -14.14
N LEU A 91 -39.25 -8.68 -13.55
CA LEU A 91 -39.86 -8.18 -12.31
C LEU A 91 -38.91 -8.29 -11.12
N SER A 92 -38.04 -9.29 -11.09
CA SER A 92 -37.01 -9.42 -10.06
C SER A 92 -36.01 -8.28 -10.12
N ILE A 93 -35.58 -7.88 -11.34
CA ILE A 93 -34.71 -6.71 -11.55
C ILE A 93 -35.41 -5.42 -11.09
N ILE A 94 -36.68 -5.21 -11.47
CA ILE A 94 -37.44 -4.03 -11.02
C ILE A 94 -37.55 -4.00 -9.49
N ALA A 95 -37.91 -5.12 -8.86
CA ALA A 95 -38.00 -5.21 -7.40
C ALA A 95 -36.65 -4.95 -6.72
N ALA A 96 -35.55 -5.50 -7.24
CA ALA A 96 -34.21 -5.32 -6.71
C ALA A 96 -33.75 -3.86 -6.80
N LEU A 97 -33.85 -3.23 -7.98
CA LEU A 97 -33.46 -1.83 -8.16
C LEU A 97 -34.32 -0.88 -7.32
N SER A 98 -35.63 -1.13 -7.22
CA SER A 98 -36.51 -0.33 -6.35
C SER A 98 -36.20 -0.53 -4.86
N SER A 99 -35.79 -1.74 -4.45
CA SER A 99 -35.34 -2.01 -3.07
C SER A 99 -34.04 -1.27 -2.77
N LEU A 100 -33.09 -1.29 -3.70
CA LEU A 100 -31.82 -0.58 -3.58
C LEU A 100 -32.03 0.92 -3.43
N LEU A 101 -32.88 1.50 -4.27
CA LEU A 101 -33.24 2.92 -4.19
C LEU A 101 -33.92 3.26 -2.84
N ALA A 102 -34.82 2.40 -2.37
CA ALA A 102 -35.45 2.57 -1.06
C ALA A 102 -34.43 2.49 0.08
N LEU A 103 -33.44 1.60 -0.01
CA LEU A 103 -32.37 1.46 0.98
C LEU A 103 -31.55 2.75 1.09
N LEU A 104 -31.09 3.27 -0.05
CA LEU A 104 -30.31 4.51 -0.12
C LEU A 104 -31.09 5.69 0.48
N PHE A 105 -32.40 5.78 0.21
CA PHE A 105 -33.25 6.82 0.76
C PHE A 105 -33.47 6.67 2.26
N LEU A 106 -33.78 5.46 2.75
CA LEU A 106 -34.04 5.21 4.17
C LEU A 106 -32.78 5.45 5.01
N LYS A 107 -31.60 5.07 4.52
CA LYS A 107 -30.33 5.35 5.22
C LYS A 107 -30.08 6.83 5.43
N LYS A 108 -30.56 7.70 4.55
CA LYS A 108 -30.45 9.15 4.72
C LYS A 108 -31.38 9.69 5.80
N LEU A 109 -32.51 9.02 6.05
CA LEU A 109 -33.52 9.45 7.03
C LEU A 109 -33.26 8.93 8.45
N PHE A 110 -32.59 7.78 8.59
CA PHE A 110 -32.29 7.17 9.88
C PHE A 110 -30.79 7.26 10.18
N VAL A 111 -30.43 7.84 11.33
CA VAL A 111 -29.02 8.02 11.77
C VAL A 111 -28.32 6.67 12.02
N THR A 112 -29.05 5.63 12.40
CA THR A 112 -28.52 4.27 12.57
C THR A 112 -29.04 3.35 11.48
N SER A 113 -28.15 2.88 10.61
CA SER A 113 -28.49 1.87 9.60
C SER A 113 -28.32 0.47 10.21
N ASN A 114 -29.40 -0.05 10.79
CA ASN A 114 -29.49 -1.44 11.25
C ASN A 114 -30.12 -2.31 10.16
N PHE A 115 -30.01 -3.64 10.29
CA PHE A 115 -30.60 -4.60 9.35
C PHE A 115 -32.10 -4.37 9.06
N THR A 116 -32.83 -3.81 10.03
CA THR A 116 -34.24 -3.41 9.87
C THR A 116 -34.45 -2.48 8.68
N VAL A 117 -33.51 -1.57 8.40
CA VAL A 117 -33.58 -0.64 7.25
C VAL A 117 -33.53 -1.40 5.93
N VAL A 118 -32.72 -2.45 5.83
CA VAL A 118 -32.64 -3.32 4.64
C VAL A 118 -33.95 -4.06 4.43
N VAL A 119 -34.53 -4.63 5.48
CA VAL A 119 -35.82 -5.33 5.41
C VAL A 119 -36.94 -4.38 4.97
N PHE A 120 -37.01 -3.17 5.53
CA PHE A 120 -37.97 -2.16 5.10
C PHE A 120 -37.77 -1.76 3.64
N ALA A 121 -36.52 -1.61 3.19
CA ALA A 121 -36.21 -1.31 1.80
C ALA A 121 -36.71 -2.40 0.84
N MET A 122 -36.48 -3.69 1.17
CA MET A 122 -36.98 -4.83 0.40
C MET A 122 -38.51 -4.87 0.34
N LEU A 123 -39.18 -4.61 1.47
CA LEU A 123 -40.64 -4.54 1.52
C LEU A 123 -41.18 -3.42 0.62
N LEU A 124 -40.57 -2.23 0.68
CA LEU A 124 -40.95 -1.10 -0.17
C LEU A 124 -40.70 -1.40 -1.66
N GLY A 125 -39.57 -2.01 -2.01
CA GLY A 125 -39.29 -2.42 -3.39
C GLY A 125 -40.26 -3.48 -3.92
N GLY A 126 -40.65 -4.45 -3.08
CA GLY A 126 -41.69 -5.43 -3.39
C GLY A 126 -43.06 -4.79 -3.59
N ILE A 127 -43.48 -3.89 -2.70
CA ILE A 127 -44.73 -3.12 -2.82
C ILE A 127 -44.72 -2.30 -4.11
N PHE A 128 -43.61 -1.63 -4.42
CA PHE A 128 -43.42 -0.89 -5.66
C PHE A 128 -43.58 -1.79 -6.88
N CYS A 129 -42.93 -2.96 -6.90
CA CYS A 129 -43.03 -3.92 -8.00
C CYS A 129 -44.47 -4.44 -8.20
N ILE A 130 -45.20 -4.72 -7.11
CA ILE A 130 -46.62 -5.12 -7.19
C ILE A 130 -47.48 -3.99 -7.77
N ALA A 131 -47.28 -2.75 -7.29
CA ALA A 131 -47.97 -1.57 -7.80
C ALA A 131 -47.64 -1.30 -9.27
N TYR A 132 -46.39 -1.55 -9.68
CA TYR A 132 -45.89 -1.38 -11.04
C TYR A 132 -46.57 -2.34 -12.02
N VAL A 133 -46.84 -3.58 -11.58
CA VAL A 133 -47.61 -4.55 -12.37
C VAL A 133 -49.09 -4.18 -12.41
N ARG A 134 -49.66 -3.60 -11.34
CA ARG A 134 -51.11 -3.37 -11.25
C ARG A 134 -51.59 -2.04 -11.83
N THR A 135 -50.75 -1.02 -11.84
CA THR A 135 -51.18 0.35 -12.17
C THR A 135 -50.48 0.88 -13.41
N LEU A 136 -51.25 1.57 -14.26
CA LEU A 136 -50.68 2.30 -15.39
C LEU A 136 -49.86 3.51 -14.91
N MET A 137 -50.34 4.18 -13.85
CA MET A 137 -49.70 5.35 -13.25
C MET A 137 -48.22 5.11 -12.95
N LEU A 138 -47.86 4.00 -12.31
CA LEU A 138 -46.47 3.76 -11.93
C LEU A 138 -45.58 3.40 -13.13
N ARG A 139 -46.15 2.80 -14.18
CA ARG A 139 -45.40 2.56 -15.42
C ARG A 139 -45.14 3.87 -16.17
N THR A 140 -46.15 4.75 -16.24
CA THR A 140 -45.99 6.10 -16.80
C THR A 140 -45.02 6.95 -15.98
N PHE A 141 -44.99 6.76 -14.66
CA PHE A 141 -43.97 7.37 -13.81
C PHE A 141 -42.56 6.87 -14.16
N CYS A 142 -42.37 5.56 -14.36
CA CYS A 142 -41.09 5.02 -14.84
C CYS A 142 -40.73 5.50 -16.26
N ASP A 143 -41.70 5.66 -17.16
CA ASP A 143 -41.48 6.28 -18.47
C ASP A 143 -40.87 7.68 -18.28
N PHE A 144 -41.38 8.47 -17.33
CA PHE A 144 -40.83 9.79 -16.97
C PHE A 144 -39.44 9.70 -16.32
N LEU A 145 -39.18 8.72 -15.45
CA LEU A 145 -37.84 8.53 -14.86
C LEU A 145 -36.75 8.26 -15.91
N SER A 146 -37.11 7.85 -17.12
CA SER A 146 -36.16 7.65 -18.23
C SER A 146 -35.41 8.92 -18.64
N PHE A 147 -35.89 10.11 -18.29
CA PHE A 147 -35.11 11.35 -18.43
C PHE A 147 -33.82 11.33 -17.60
N ALA A 148 -33.73 10.50 -16.55
CA ALA A 148 -32.53 10.33 -15.76
C ALA A 148 -31.37 9.70 -16.56
N ILE A 149 -31.66 8.93 -17.61
CA ILE A 149 -30.66 8.20 -18.39
C ILE A 149 -29.63 9.15 -19.00
N PRO A 150 -30.02 10.22 -19.73
CA PRO A 150 -29.08 11.26 -20.15
C PRO A 150 -28.76 12.25 -19.01
N MET A 151 -29.70 12.50 -18.08
CA MET A 151 -29.52 13.55 -17.07
C MET A 151 -28.43 13.21 -16.05
N VAL A 152 -28.30 11.96 -15.60
CA VAL A 152 -27.28 11.54 -14.62
C VAL A 152 -25.85 11.75 -15.12
N PRO A 153 -25.44 11.18 -16.28
CA PRO A 153 -24.10 11.45 -16.82
C PRO A 153 -23.90 12.92 -17.18
N MET A 154 -24.96 13.61 -17.62
CA MET A 154 -24.92 15.05 -17.88
C MET A 154 -24.61 15.83 -16.59
N LEU A 155 -25.36 15.61 -15.51
CA LEU A 155 -25.13 16.27 -14.22
C LEU A 155 -23.75 15.97 -13.64
N PHE A 156 -23.25 14.76 -13.84
CA PHE A 156 -21.90 14.39 -13.44
C PHE A 156 -20.83 15.14 -14.26
N LEU A 157 -20.92 15.14 -15.59
CA LEU A 157 -19.96 15.85 -16.45
C LEU A 157 -20.03 17.37 -16.30
N PHE A 158 -21.20 17.93 -15.98
CA PHE A 158 -21.38 19.36 -15.70
C PHE A 158 -21.13 19.72 -14.23
N ASN A 159 -20.80 18.75 -13.36
CA ASN A 159 -20.26 19.07 -12.06
C ASN A 159 -18.94 19.81 -12.26
N ALA A 160 -18.74 20.93 -11.55
CA ALA A 160 -17.59 21.81 -11.77
C ALA A 160 -16.25 21.07 -11.60
N SER A 161 -16.12 20.19 -10.61
CA SER A 161 -14.89 19.44 -10.33
C SER A 161 -14.60 18.42 -11.43
N ILE A 162 -15.61 17.67 -11.86
CA ILE A 162 -15.48 16.65 -12.92
C ILE A 162 -15.23 17.30 -14.27
N TYR A 163 -15.95 18.37 -14.59
CA TYR A 163 -15.76 19.14 -15.81
C TYR A 163 -14.30 19.59 -15.93
N ARG A 164 -13.72 20.05 -14.81
CA ARG A 164 -12.35 20.54 -14.79
C ARG A 164 -11.33 19.45 -15.09
N ILE A 165 -11.45 18.29 -14.45
CA ILE A 165 -10.57 17.12 -14.71
C ILE A 165 -10.73 16.62 -16.16
N THR A 166 -11.96 16.58 -16.67
CA THR A 166 -12.28 15.94 -17.96
C THR A 166 -11.94 16.80 -19.17
N PHE A 167 -12.22 18.11 -19.08
CA PHE A 167 -12.26 18.98 -20.26
C PHE A 167 -11.34 20.19 -20.18
N SER A 168 -10.71 20.47 -19.03
CA SER A 168 -9.76 21.59 -18.99
C SER A 168 -8.49 21.18 -19.71
N PRO A 169 -8.08 21.91 -20.76
CA PRO A 169 -6.81 21.65 -21.40
C PRO A 169 -5.68 21.87 -20.40
N ASP A 170 -4.64 21.05 -20.53
CA ASP A 170 -3.44 21.21 -19.74
C ASP A 170 -2.72 22.54 -20.06
N ILE A 171 -1.97 23.07 -19.08
CA ILE A 171 -1.31 24.38 -19.22
C ILE A 171 0.00 24.22 -19.99
N SER A 172 0.03 24.76 -21.22
CA SER A 172 1.22 24.74 -22.07
C SER A 172 2.33 25.69 -21.61
N SER A 173 3.55 25.48 -22.11
CA SER A 173 4.71 26.35 -21.85
C SER A 173 4.49 27.82 -22.29
N VAL A 174 3.72 28.04 -23.36
CA VAL A 174 3.34 29.38 -23.82
C VAL A 174 2.47 30.07 -22.77
N GLN A 175 1.46 29.37 -22.24
CA GLN A 175 0.59 29.91 -21.19
C GLN A 175 1.34 30.11 -19.87
N ALA A 176 2.27 29.24 -19.54
CA ALA A 176 3.15 29.41 -18.37
C ALA A 176 3.96 30.72 -18.46
N THR A 177 4.46 31.07 -19.65
CA THR A 177 5.19 32.33 -19.89
C THR A 177 4.31 33.56 -19.65
N GLU A 178 3.03 33.52 -20.04
CA GLU A 178 2.07 34.60 -19.82
C GLU A 178 1.73 34.84 -18.33
N LEU A 179 1.97 33.85 -17.46
CA LEU A 179 1.75 33.95 -16.01
C LEU A 179 2.89 34.67 -15.27
N THR A 180 3.99 34.95 -15.96
CA THR A 180 5.12 35.75 -15.45
C THR A 180 5.14 37.12 -16.14
N SER A 181 5.46 38.18 -15.40
CA SER A 181 5.69 39.48 -16.04
C SER A 181 7.01 39.45 -16.82
N ALA A 182 7.04 40.11 -17.98
CA ALA A 182 8.29 40.34 -18.70
C ALA A 182 9.27 41.03 -17.74
N VAL A 183 10.35 40.34 -17.41
CA VAL A 183 11.40 40.88 -16.54
C VAL A 183 11.92 42.15 -17.22
N ASP A 184 11.86 43.28 -16.52
CA ASP A 184 12.55 44.49 -16.97
C ASP A 184 14.00 44.08 -17.22
N SER A 185 14.47 44.29 -18.44
CA SER A 185 15.80 43.94 -18.97
C SER A 185 16.98 44.65 -18.29
N LEU A 186 16.76 45.13 -17.07
CA LEU A 186 17.70 45.71 -16.13
C LEU A 186 18.11 44.73 -15.01
N ALA A 187 17.40 43.62 -14.82
CA ALA A 187 17.99 42.43 -14.20
C ALA A 187 18.72 41.64 -15.30
N GLY A 188 19.99 41.30 -15.07
CA GLY A 188 20.87 40.75 -16.11
C GLY A 188 20.37 39.43 -16.75
N PRO A 189 21.07 38.93 -17.78
CA PRO A 189 20.62 37.82 -18.63
C PRO A 189 20.48 36.44 -17.97
N ASP A 190 20.79 36.27 -16.68
CA ASP A 190 21.07 34.96 -16.10
C ASP A 190 20.30 34.74 -14.78
N ILE A 191 19.01 34.33 -14.84
CA ILE A 191 18.39 33.65 -13.69
C ILE A 191 18.95 32.22 -13.70
N VAL A 192 19.98 31.97 -12.88
CA VAL A 192 20.73 30.69 -12.84
C VAL A 192 20.53 29.92 -11.53
N THR A 193 19.77 30.44 -10.57
CA THR A 193 19.62 29.84 -9.24
C THR A 193 18.76 28.57 -9.29
N PRO A 194 19.32 27.37 -9.01
CA PRO A 194 18.51 26.17 -8.88
C PRO A 194 17.60 26.25 -7.64
N VAL A 195 16.44 25.63 -7.69
CA VAL A 195 15.49 25.55 -6.56
C VAL A 195 15.31 24.10 -6.16
N VAL A 196 15.49 23.80 -4.88
CA VAL A 196 15.27 22.47 -4.31
C VAL A 196 14.19 22.58 -3.26
N MET A 197 13.08 21.89 -3.43
CA MET A 197 11.98 21.89 -2.48
C MET A 197 11.57 20.46 -2.11
N VAL A 198 11.62 20.16 -0.82
CA VAL A 198 11.13 18.87 -0.28
C VAL A 198 10.05 19.14 0.75
N ILE A 199 8.89 18.50 0.56
CA ILE A 199 7.76 18.54 1.48
C ILE A 199 7.61 17.17 2.14
N PHE A 200 7.61 17.14 3.47
CA PHE A 200 7.35 15.95 4.29
C PHE A 200 5.89 15.90 4.75
N ASP A 201 5.27 14.72 4.68
CA ASP A 201 3.90 14.47 5.13
C ASP A 201 3.84 14.17 6.65
N GLU A 202 3.00 14.86 7.41
CA GLU A 202 2.79 14.64 8.85
C GLU A 202 4.03 14.81 9.74
N LEU A 203 4.85 15.84 9.47
CA LEU A 203 6.02 16.20 10.28
C LEU A 203 5.77 17.46 11.13
N PRO A 204 5.11 17.35 12.30
CA PRO A 204 4.88 18.53 13.14
C PRO A 204 6.19 19.07 13.71
N VAL A 205 6.34 20.41 13.74
CA VAL A 205 7.56 21.07 14.27
C VAL A 205 7.90 20.61 15.69
N LEU A 206 6.86 20.36 16.51
CA LEU A 206 6.99 19.90 17.88
C LEU A 206 7.74 18.57 18.01
N SER A 207 7.75 17.72 16.98
CA SER A 207 8.53 16.46 16.96
C SER A 207 10.03 16.71 16.99
N LEU A 208 10.51 17.82 16.39
CA LEU A 208 11.93 18.16 16.27
C LEU A 208 12.51 18.88 17.50
N LEU A 209 11.67 19.42 18.38
CA LEU A 209 12.15 20.37 19.40
C LEU A 209 12.76 19.75 20.68
N ASP A 210 13.76 20.39 21.25
CA ASP A 210 14.34 20.07 22.56
C ASP A 210 13.64 20.81 23.73
N ALA A 211 14.18 20.67 24.95
CA ALA A 211 13.66 21.33 26.15
C ALA A 211 13.77 22.87 26.14
N GLN A 212 14.59 23.41 25.24
CA GLN A 212 14.74 24.85 25.03
C GLN A 212 13.91 25.30 23.82
N ALA A 213 13.09 24.44 23.22
CA ALA A 213 12.36 24.69 21.99
C ALA A 213 13.26 25.03 20.77
N ASN A 214 14.51 24.55 20.73
CA ASN A 214 15.33 24.51 19.50
C ASN A 214 15.13 23.18 18.79
N ILE A 215 15.54 23.07 17.51
CA ILE A 215 15.76 21.76 16.89
C ILE A 215 16.78 20.98 17.75
N ASP A 216 16.41 19.76 18.14
CA ASP A 216 17.25 18.86 18.93
C ASP A 216 18.42 18.36 18.08
N LYS A 217 19.54 19.08 18.12
CA LYS A 217 20.74 18.78 17.32
C LYS A 217 21.40 17.44 17.62
N VAL A 218 21.07 16.80 18.73
CA VAL A 218 21.63 15.49 19.08
C VAL A 218 20.79 14.40 18.44
N ARG A 219 19.45 14.55 18.47
CA ARG A 219 18.54 13.60 17.85
C ARG A 219 18.45 13.76 16.33
N TYR A 220 18.36 15.00 15.87
CA TYR A 220 18.12 15.38 14.48
C TYR A 220 19.26 16.27 13.96
N PRO A 221 20.48 15.72 13.84
CA PRO A 221 21.67 16.49 13.48
C PRO A 221 21.57 17.12 12.08
N ASN A 222 20.93 16.48 11.10
CA ASN A 222 20.87 17.00 9.73
C ASN A 222 19.90 18.19 9.61
N PHE A 223 18.77 18.15 10.31
CA PHE A 223 17.90 19.33 10.47
C PHE A 223 18.62 20.47 11.16
N ALA A 224 19.39 20.18 12.22
CA ALA A 224 20.16 21.19 12.92
C ALA A 224 21.31 21.76 12.07
N GLU A 225 21.97 20.93 11.26
CA GLU A 225 22.99 21.35 10.31
C GLU A 225 22.41 22.31 9.28
N LEU A 226 21.30 21.94 8.63
CA LEU A 226 20.65 22.81 7.66
C LEU A 226 20.19 24.12 8.31
N ALA A 227 19.60 24.05 9.51
CA ALA A 227 19.17 25.24 10.25
C ALA A 227 20.33 26.17 10.60
N ALA A 228 21.54 25.65 10.82
CA ALA A 228 22.74 26.43 11.10
C ALA A 228 23.23 27.27 9.91
N THR A 229 22.69 27.06 8.71
CA THR A 229 22.97 27.85 7.50
C THR A 229 21.72 28.38 6.82
N SER A 230 20.56 28.40 7.51
CA SER A 230 19.27 28.75 6.90
C SER A 230 18.47 29.75 7.73
N HIS A 231 17.40 30.27 7.14
CA HIS A 231 16.29 30.84 7.90
C HIS A 231 15.42 29.70 8.45
N TRP A 232 15.25 29.63 9.76
CA TRP A 232 14.32 28.73 10.44
C TRP A 232 13.09 29.50 10.94
N PHE A 233 11.93 29.21 10.37
CA PHE A 233 10.66 29.78 10.79
C PHE A 233 10.04 28.88 11.86
N SER A 234 10.44 29.11 13.11
CA SER A 234 10.13 28.20 14.23
C SER A 234 8.66 28.13 14.60
N ASN A 235 7.83 29.08 14.16
CA ASN A 235 6.40 29.14 14.40
C ASN A 235 5.59 29.20 13.10
N ALA A 236 6.01 28.43 12.09
CA ALA A 236 5.27 28.26 10.85
C ALA A 236 4.01 27.40 11.03
N GLU A 237 2.94 27.77 10.33
CA GLU A 237 1.64 27.09 10.35
C GLU A 237 1.17 26.74 8.94
N THR A 238 0.50 25.60 8.81
CA THR A 238 -0.29 25.26 7.63
C THR A 238 -1.71 25.80 7.76
N VAL A 239 -2.31 26.15 6.62
CA VAL A 239 -3.73 26.54 6.55
C VAL A 239 -4.69 25.36 6.69
N SER A 240 -4.21 24.12 6.61
CA SER A 240 -5.05 22.93 6.69
C SER A 240 -4.28 21.68 7.13
N GLY A 241 -4.91 20.85 7.97
CA GLY A 241 -4.43 19.51 8.32
C GLY A 241 -4.72 18.42 7.27
N VAL A 242 -4.98 18.82 6.02
CA VAL A 242 -5.33 17.92 4.91
C VAL A 242 -4.43 18.24 3.72
N THR A 243 -3.62 17.26 3.29
CA THR A 243 -2.66 17.36 2.18
C THR A 243 -3.24 17.99 0.90
N THR A 244 -4.44 17.60 0.49
CA THR A 244 -5.11 18.10 -0.75
C THR A 244 -5.50 19.59 -0.69
N ILE A 245 -5.40 20.21 0.48
CA ILE A 245 -5.62 21.65 0.69
C ILE A 245 -4.30 22.33 1.05
N ALA A 246 -3.52 21.73 1.96
CA ALA A 246 -2.26 22.27 2.47
C ALA A 246 -1.22 22.48 1.36
N VAL A 247 -0.94 21.43 0.58
CA VAL A 247 0.10 21.48 -0.47
C VAL A 247 -0.26 22.47 -1.58
N PRO A 248 -1.46 22.46 -2.19
CA PRO A 248 -1.82 23.47 -3.17
C PRO A 248 -1.79 24.90 -2.62
N ALA A 249 -2.21 25.11 -1.37
CA ALA A 249 -2.18 26.43 -0.76
C ALA A 249 -0.73 26.93 -0.60
N MET A 250 0.17 26.07 -0.13
CA MET A 250 1.61 26.35 -0.03
C MET A 250 2.23 26.69 -1.40
N LEU A 251 1.93 25.89 -2.42
CA LEU A 251 2.53 26.00 -3.76
C LEU A 251 1.88 27.04 -4.67
N SER A 252 0.79 27.67 -4.24
CA SER A 252 0.12 28.76 -4.97
C SER A 252 0.05 30.07 -4.18
N GLY A 253 0.36 30.04 -2.89
CA GLY A 253 0.13 31.17 -1.99
C GLY A 253 -1.34 31.54 -1.83
N MET A 254 -2.27 30.61 -2.12
CA MET A 254 -3.70 30.85 -2.09
C MET A 254 -4.50 29.70 -1.46
N LEU A 255 -5.29 30.01 -0.44
CA LEU A 255 -6.24 29.06 0.14
C LEU A 255 -7.53 29.00 -0.70
N LYS A 256 -7.78 27.86 -1.36
CA LYS A 256 -9.03 27.56 -2.07
C LYS A 256 -9.60 26.21 -1.61
N PRO A 257 -10.34 26.16 -0.48
CA PRO A 257 -10.75 24.90 0.16
C PRO A 257 -11.80 24.10 -0.63
N LYS A 258 -12.26 24.61 -1.76
CA LYS A 258 -13.21 23.93 -2.67
C LYS A 258 -12.61 23.62 -4.04
N ALA A 259 -11.36 24.01 -4.26
CA ALA A 259 -10.65 23.78 -5.50
C ALA A 259 -9.95 22.42 -5.45
N LEU A 260 -9.86 21.76 -6.60
CA LEU A 260 -9.12 20.51 -6.74
C LEU A 260 -7.62 20.79 -6.75
N PRO A 261 -6.78 19.86 -6.25
CA PRO A 261 -5.33 19.98 -6.25
C PRO A 261 -4.72 19.76 -7.65
N ILE A 262 -5.23 20.46 -8.66
CA ILE A 262 -4.84 20.35 -10.07
C ILE A 262 -4.40 21.71 -10.64
N ALA A 263 -3.54 21.68 -11.65
CA ALA A 263 -3.06 22.88 -12.34
C ALA A 263 -4.20 23.78 -12.86
N ALA A 264 -5.30 23.21 -13.36
CA ALA A 264 -6.43 23.99 -13.87
C ALA A 264 -7.13 24.88 -12.81
N ASP A 265 -7.06 24.49 -11.53
CA ASP A 265 -7.64 25.23 -10.41
C ASP A 265 -6.61 26.15 -9.72
N TYR A 266 -5.34 25.80 -9.86
CA TYR A 266 -4.19 26.57 -9.41
C TYR A 266 -3.27 26.88 -10.60
N PRO A 267 -3.73 27.65 -11.60
CA PRO A 267 -2.96 27.87 -12.83
C PRO A 267 -1.67 28.62 -12.57
N GLN A 268 -1.68 29.49 -11.56
CA GLN A 268 -0.51 30.18 -11.05
C GLN A 268 -0.02 29.44 -9.80
N ASN A 269 0.97 28.57 -9.98
CA ASN A 269 1.59 27.78 -8.93
C ASN A 269 3.11 27.71 -9.15
N LEU A 270 3.84 27.13 -8.20
CA LEU A 270 5.30 27.00 -8.27
C LEU A 270 5.79 26.47 -9.62
N PHE A 271 5.20 25.40 -10.12
CA PHE A 271 5.63 24.74 -11.35
C PHE A 271 5.41 25.64 -12.57
N THR A 272 4.21 26.21 -12.72
CA THR A 272 3.89 27.05 -13.89
C THR A 272 4.65 28.38 -13.88
N LEU A 273 4.98 28.92 -12.70
CA LEU A 273 5.75 30.15 -12.58
C LEU A 273 7.25 29.95 -12.83
N LEU A 274 7.80 28.77 -12.52
CA LEU A 274 9.21 28.47 -12.75
C LEU A 274 9.48 27.87 -14.13
N ALA A 275 8.50 27.22 -14.77
CA ALA A 275 8.65 26.60 -16.10
C ALA A 275 9.28 27.48 -17.19
N PRO A 276 9.03 28.81 -17.27
CA PRO A 276 9.66 29.64 -18.30
C PRO A 276 11.18 29.78 -18.14
N THR A 277 11.71 29.54 -16.94
CA THR A 277 13.11 29.78 -16.59
C THR A 277 13.83 28.52 -16.12
N HIS A 278 13.14 27.53 -15.56
CA HIS A 278 13.73 26.34 -14.97
C HIS A 278 13.27 25.06 -15.67
N GLU A 279 14.18 24.09 -15.76
CA GLU A 279 13.83 22.70 -16.02
C GLU A 279 13.11 22.11 -14.81
N LEU A 280 12.01 21.40 -15.01
CA LEU A 280 11.17 20.87 -13.93
C LEU A 280 11.43 19.38 -13.70
N ILE A 281 12.02 19.05 -12.55
CA ILE A 281 12.19 17.67 -12.07
C ILE A 281 11.26 17.49 -10.87
N VAL A 282 10.08 16.89 -11.12
CA VAL A 282 8.95 16.93 -10.21
C VAL A 282 8.46 15.54 -9.87
N SER A 283 8.45 15.25 -8.58
CA SER A 283 7.84 14.06 -7.97
C SER A 283 6.68 14.51 -7.06
N GLU A 284 5.47 14.50 -7.60
CA GLU A 284 4.23 14.83 -6.88
C GLU A 284 3.53 13.58 -6.33
N THR A 285 3.12 13.66 -5.07
CA THR A 285 2.26 12.67 -4.41
C THR A 285 0.93 13.33 -4.03
N VAL A 286 -0.20 12.64 -4.27
CA VAL A 286 -1.60 13.09 -4.02
C VAL A 286 -2.09 14.26 -4.91
N THR A 287 -1.21 15.10 -5.45
CA THR A 287 -1.55 16.28 -6.25
C THR A 287 -1.24 16.12 -7.75
N SER A 288 -1.77 17.02 -8.58
CA SER A 288 -1.41 17.15 -10.00
C SER A 288 -1.32 18.63 -10.40
N LEU A 289 -0.48 19.36 -9.66
CA LEU A 289 -0.30 20.80 -9.82
C LEU A 289 0.73 21.12 -10.92
N CYS A 290 1.65 20.21 -11.25
CA CYS A 290 2.46 20.33 -12.45
C CYS A 290 1.68 19.85 -13.68
N PRO A 291 1.48 20.72 -14.68
CA PRO A 291 0.93 20.34 -15.98
C PRO A 291 1.74 19.19 -16.61
N THR A 292 1.06 18.21 -17.19
CA THR A 292 1.73 17.07 -17.85
C THR A 292 2.64 17.57 -18.97
N SER A 293 2.19 18.53 -19.77
CA SER A 293 2.96 19.15 -20.85
C SER A 293 4.24 19.88 -20.40
N LEU A 294 4.40 20.16 -19.10
CA LEU A 294 5.61 20.76 -18.52
C LEU A 294 6.49 19.75 -17.79
N CYS A 295 5.91 18.67 -17.28
CA CYS A 295 6.60 17.66 -16.46
C CYS A 295 6.76 16.27 -17.14
N SER A 296 6.51 16.16 -18.45
CA SER A 296 6.45 14.88 -19.18
C SER A 296 7.79 14.13 -19.33
N ASP A 297 8.94 14.79 -19.17
CA ASP A 297 10.25 14.20 -19.51
C ASP A 297 11.11 13.79 -18.30
N GLY A 298 10.64 14.02 -17.07
CA GLY A 298 11.45 13.78 -15.85
C GLY A 298 10.70 13.23 -14.63
N SER A 299 9.43 12.83 -14.77
CA SER A 299 8.71 12.18 -13.66
C SER A 299 9.25 10.76 -13.47
N THR A 300 9.88 10.49 -12.33
CA THR A 300 10.56 9.21 -12.05
C THR A 300 9.60 8.04 -11.79
N GLY A 301 8.28 8.25 -11.79
CA GLY A 301 7.31 7.20 -11.52
C GLY A 301 6.99 6.35 -12.75
N ALA A 302 6.84 5.03 -12.55
CA ALA A 302 6.40 4.08 -13.58
C ALA A 302 5.12 4.55 -14.31
N VAL A 303 5.10 4.42 -15.64
CA VAL A 303 3.92 4.73 -16.47
C VAL A 303 2.85 3.67 -16.22
N ILE A 304 1.91 3.95 -15.31
CA ILE A 304 0.75 3.07 -15.07
C ILE A 304 -0.16 3.12 -16.30
N ASN A 305 -0.44 1.95 -16.88
CA ASN A 305 -1.30 1.88 -18.06
C ASN A 305 -2.78 2.17 -17.72
N ALA A 306 -3.56 2.59 -18.72
CA ALA A 306 -4.96 2.96 -18.50
C ALA A 306 -5.84 1.80 -17.96
N GLY A 307 -5.48 0.56 -18.26
CA GLY A 307 -6.18 -0.63 -17.76
C GLY A 307 -6.07 -0.77 -16.24
N GLU A 308 -4.86 -0.66 -15.71
CA GLU A 308 -4.56 -0.72 -14.28
C GLU A 308 -5.21 0.43 -13.51
N ARG A 309 -5.19 1.66 -14.06
CA ARG A 309 -5.89 2.80 -13.46
C ARG A 309 -7.39 2.57 -13.34
N LEU A 310 -8.00 2.04 -14.40
CA LEU A 310 -9.44 1.75 -14.45
C LEU A 310 -9.82 0.61 -13.51
N GLU A 311 -9.06 -0.49 -13.51
CA GLU A 311 -9.30 -1.62 -12.60
C GLU A 311 -9.26 -1.18 -11.14
N GLY A 312 -8.21 -0.45 -10.74
CA GLY A 312 -8.09 0.11 -9.40
C GLY A 312 -9.24 1.04 -9.03
N LEU A 313 -9.66 1.92 -9.96
CA LEU A 313 -10.80 2.81 -9.76
C LEU A 313 -12.10 2.04 -9.54
N PHE A 314 -12.42 1.05 -10.37
CA PHE A 314 -13.66 0.26 -10.20
C PHE A 314 -13.65 -0.57 -8.91
N SER A 315 -12.48 -1.08 -8.52
CA SER A 315 -12.27 -1.80 -7.26
C SER A 315 -12.61 -0.91 -6.05
N ASP A 316 -12.10 0.32 -6.01
CA ASP A 316 -12.42 1.28 -4.95
C ASP A 316 -13.90 1.67 -4.94
N LEU A 317 -14.48 1.92 -6.12
CA LEU A 317 -15.89 2.28 -6.22
C LEU A 317 -16.81 1.16 -5.74
N ALA A 318 -16.44 -0.10 -5.97
CA ALA A 318 -17.17 -1.23 -5.42
C ALA A 318 -17.14 -1.20 -3.88
N ILE A 319 -15.97 -1.00 -3.26
CA ILE A 319 -15.83 -0.89 -1.80
C ILE A 319 -16.63 0.29 -1.25
N ILE A 320 -16.50 1.46 -1.87
CA ILE A 320 -17.22 2.67 -1.46
C ILE A 320 -18.74 2.44 -1.56
N TYR A 321 -19.20 1.81 -2.63
CA TYR A 321 -20.62 1.52 -2.82
C TYR A 321 -21.13 0.50 -1.79
N LEU A 322 -20.32 -0.49 -1.44
CA LEU A 322 -20.63 -1.42 -0.36
C LEU A 322 -20.73 -0.69 0.99
N HIS A 323 -19.86 0.28 1.29
CA HIS A 323 -20.01 1.12 2.50
C HIS A 323 -21.33 1.89 2.49
N LEU A 324 -21.74 2.39 1.31
CA LEU A 324 -23.02 3.08 1.15
C LEU A 324 -24.23 2.14 1.37
N LEU A 325 -24.15 0.88 0.97
CA LEU A 325 -25.23 -0.11 1.09
C LEU A 325 -25.22 -0.89 2.42
N SER A 326 -24.06 -1.08 3.03
CA SER A 326 -23.87 -1.93 4.21
C SER A 326 -24.40 -1.28 5.48
N PRO A 327 -25.26 -1.95 6.27
CA PRO A 327 -25.62 -1.50 7.61
C PRO A 327 -24.39 -1.15 8.46
N SER A 328 -24.49 -0.15 9.34
CA SER A 328 -23.39 0.28 10.23
C SER A 328 -22.80 -0.86 11.07
N GLN A 329 -23.64 -1.81 11.47
CA GLN A 329 -23.23 -3.04 12.15
C GLN A 329 -22.37 -3.99 11.28
N TYR A 330 -22.20 -3.72 10.00
CA TYR A 330 -21.45 -4.53 9.04
C TYR A 330 -20.43 -3.70 8.23
N SER A 331 -20.33 -2.37 8.44
CA SER A 331 -19.31 -1.53 7.77
C SER A 331 -17.90 -1.81 8.28
N HIS A 332 -17.75 -2.40 9.46
CA HIS A 332 -16.48 -2.96 9.94
C HIS A 332 -15.99 -4.16 9.10
N ARG A 333 -16.87 -4.75 8.28
CA ARG A 333 -16.58 -5.83 7.34
C ARG A 333 -16.29 -5.31 5.94
N LEU A 334 -15.80 -4.10 5.83
CA LEU A 334 -15.40 -3.54 4.56
C LEU A 334 -14.03 -2.90 4.75
N PRO A 335 -13.18 -2.87 3.71
CA PRO A 335 -11.88 -2.24 3.79
C PRO A 335 -11.99 -0.80 4.28
N ALA A 336 -11.05 -0.36 5.12
CA ALA A 336 -11.03 1.02 5.60
C ALA A 336 -10.79 1.99 4.44
N ILE A 337 -11.46 3.13 4.45
CA ILE A 337 -11.40 4.15 3.38
C ILE A 337 -10.85 5.50 3.85
N SER A 338 -10.48 5.63 5.12
CA SER A 338 -10.00 6.87 5.76
C SER A 338 -8.48 6.95 5.90
N GLN A 339 -7.78 5.86 5.59
CA GLN A 339 -6.35 5.68 5.84
C GLN A 339 -5.50 5.84 4.56
N SER A 340 -6.12 5.92 3.38
CA SER A 340 -5.46 6.18 2.09
C SER A 340 -6.42 6.93 1.16
N TRP A 341 -5.91 7.41 0.01
CA TRP A 341 -6.68 8.11 -1.01
C TRP A 341 -7.19 7.20 -2.15
N GLY A 342 -6.91 5.90 -2.07
CA GLY A 342 -7.31 4.89 -3.03
C GLY A 342 -6.64 3.54 -2.72
N ASN A 343 -6.88 2.56 -3.58
CA ASN A 343 -6.40 1.17 -3.47
C ASN A 343 -6.87 0.53 -2.15
N PHE A 344 -8.16 0.70 -1.83
CA PHE A 344 -8.74 0.24 -0.56
C PHE A 344 -8.77 -1.29 -0.47
N THR A 345 -8.93 -1.98 -1.59
CA THR A 345 -8.79 -3.43 -1.68
C THR A 345 -7.40 -3.85 -1.25
N GLN A 346 -6.36 -3.21 -1.78
CA GLN A 346 -4.98 -3.40 -1.36
C GLN A 346 -4.79 -3.07 0.14
N GLN A 347 -5.48 -2.10 0.73
CA GLN A 347 -5.39 -1.88 2.19
C GLN A 347 -5.96 -3.04 3.04
N SER A 348 -6.89 -3.84 2.49
CA SER A 348 -7.42 -5.06 3.11
C SER A 348 -6.82 -6.38 2.60
N ILE A 349 -6.19 -6.35 1.40
CA ILE A 349 -5.85 -7.52 0.56
C ILE A 349 -4.44 -7.33 -0.10
N THR A 350 -3.58 -6.40 0.34
CA THR A 350 -2.14 -6.43 -0.05
C THR A 350 -1.51 -7.65 0.60
N ASP A 351 -1.63 -8.77 -0.09
CA ASP A 351 -0.49 -9.36 -0.77
C ASP A 351 -0.85 -9.99 -2.14
N THR A 352 -2.10 -9.95 -2.65
CA THR A 352 -2.41 -10.78 -3.82
C THR A 352 -2.17 -10.19 -5.22
N GLN A 353 -2.00 -8.89 -5.48
CA GLN A 353 -1.62 -8.39 -6.83
C GLN A 353 -0.88 -7.04 -6.83
N GLY A 354 0.29 -6.97 -7.47
CA GLY A 354 1.07 -5.75 -7.76
C GLY A 354 2.57 -6.03 -7.91
N LYS A 355 3.22 -5.41 -8.90
CA LYS A 355 4.60 -5.66 -9.41
C LYS A 355 5.67 -4.69 -8.88
N ASP A 356 5.41 -3.94 -7.81
CA ASP A 356 6.35 -2.91 -7.30
C ASP A 356 6.65 -3.10 -5.80
N ASP A 357 7.95 -3.00 -5.46
CA ASP A 357 8.59 -2.98 -4.13
C ASP A 357 7.65 -3.15 -2.92
N ILE A 358 7.42 -4.41 -2.55
CA ILE A 358 6.39 -4.86 -1.61
C ILE A 358 6.65 -4.44 -0.13
N LEU A 359 7.82 -3.86 0.18
CA LEU A 359 8.19 -3.32 1.51
C LEU A 359 7.96 -1.83 1.64
N ASP A 360 7.88 -1.14 0.52
CA ASP A 360 7.83 0.30 0.49
C ASP A 360 6.39 0.75 0.28
N TRP A 361 5.62 0.83 1.37
CA TRP A 361 4.21 1.19 1.31
C TRP A 361 4.04 2.51 0.55
N GLY A 362 3.46 2.45 -0.65
CA GLY A 362 3.28 3.62 -1.52
C GLY A 362 4.55 4.17 -2.17
N GLY A 363 5.65 3.40 -2.26
CA GLY A 363 6.90 3.82 -2.90
C GLY A 363 7.66 4.92 -2.14
N ARG A 364 7.49 5.04 -0.82
CA ARG A 364 8.09 6.10 0.01
C ARG A 364 9.62 6.20 -0.06
N LYS A 365 10.32 5.08 0.03
CA LYS A 365 11.79 4.97 -0.08
C LYS A 365 12.23 5.02 -1.53
N THR A 366 11.61 4.23 -2.41
CA THR A 366 11.98 4.10 -3.82
C THR A 366 11.78 5.44 -4.55
N ASN A 367 10.62 6.09 -4.42
CA ASN A 367 10.38 7.41 -5.01
C ASN A 367 11.35 8.48 -4.49
N TYR A 368 11.75 8.39 -3.21
CA TYR A 368 12.73 9.31 -2.63
C TYR A 368 14.14 9.07 -3.20
N GLN A 369 14.54 7.79 -3.34
CA GLN A 369 15.82 7.42 -3.93
C GLN A 369 15.91 7.79 -5.41
N GLU A 370 14.84 7.57 -6.17
CA GLU A 370 14.71 8.02 -7.56
C GLU A 370 14.83 9.55 -7.67
N PHE A 371 14.14 10.29 -6.79
CA PHE A 371 14.29 11.73 -6.71
C PHE A 371 15.74 12.14 -6.42
N LEU A 372 16.39 11.54 -5.43
CA LEU A 372 17.81 11.80 -5.15
C LEU A 372 18.71 11.47 -6.34
N ALA A 373 18.43 10.39 -7.07
CA ALA A 373 19.17 9.99 -8.26
C ALA A 373 19.01 11.02 -9.40
N SER A 374 17.82 11.61 -9.54
CA SER A 374 17.52 12.64 -10.54
C SER A 374 18.30 13.95 -10.35
N ILE A 375 18.75 14.25 -9.12
CA ILE A 375 19.54 15.45 -8.83
C ILE A 375 20.92 15.33 -9.48
N ASN A 376 21.21 16.20 -10.43
CA ASN A 376 22.48 16.24 -11.15
C ASN A 376 22.91 17.68 -11.41
N THR A 377 24.18 17.88 -11.78
CA THR A 377 24.67 19.21 -12.15
C THR A 377 24.13 19.57 -13.54
N ALA A 378 23.04 20.34 -13.59
CA ALA A 378 22.41 20.75 -14.86
C ALA A 378 23.11 21.97 -15.48
N ASN A 379 23.11 22.06 -16.81
CA ASN A 379 23.60 23.24 -17.55
C ASN A 379 22.58 24.38 -17.59
N SER A 380 21.36 24.13 -17.11
CA SER A 380 20.25 25.07 -16.97
C SER A 380 19.82 25.14 -15.50
N PRO A 381 19.29 26.29 -15.04
CA PRO A 381 18.59 26.34 -13.76
C PRO A 381 17.46 25.30 -13.72
N SER A 382 17.33 24.60 -12.59
CA SER A 382 16.36 23.51 -12.43
C SER A 382 15.56 23.66 -11.13
N LEU A 383 14.29 23.25 -11.16
CA LEU A 383 13.46 23.01 -9.99
C LEU A 383 13.46 21.52 -9.68
N TYR A 384 14.06 21.14 -8.56
CA TYR A 384 13.94 19.80 -7.98
C TYR A 384 12.85 19.82 -6.90
N TYR A 385 11.72 19.17 -7.17
CA TYR A 385 10.59 19.10 -6.26
C TYR A 385 10.27 17.66 -5.88
N HIS A 386 10.11 17.39 -4.59
CA HIS A 386 9.63 16.12 -4.10
C HIS A 386 8.67 16.28 -2.92
N HIS A 387 7.50 15.65 -3.02
CA HIS A 387 6.56 15.50 -1.92
C HIS A 387 6.56 14.05 -1.44
N THR A 388 7.12 13.80 -0.24
CA THR A 388 7.23 12.47 0.34
C THR A 388 6.10 12.17 1.32
N LEU A 389 5.62 10.91 1.31
CA LEU A 389 4.67 10.39 2.31
C LEU A 389 5.35 10.01 3.64
N LEU A 390 6.61 10.41 3.88
CA LEU A 390 7.26 10.22 5.17
C LEU A 390 7.18 11.50 6.01
N PRO A 391 6.98 11.42 7.34
CA PRO A 391 6.79 10.21 8.15
C PRO A 391 5.33 9.73 8.33
N HIS A 392 4.39 10.00 7.41
CA HIS A 392 2.98 9.54 7.50
C HIS A 392 2.86 8.06 7.92
N VAL A 393 1.81 7.72 8.65
CA VAL A 393 1.49 6.35 9.09
C VAL A 393 1.35 5.36 7.90
N PRO A 394 1.75 4.07 7.99
CA PRO A 394 2.38 3.38 9.13
C PRO A 394 3.82 3.83 9.40
N TRP A 395 4.27 3.66 10.66
CA TRP A 395 5.64 3.96 11.10
C TRP A 395 6.44 2.68 11.19
N ASP A 396 7.17 2.37 10.12
CA ASP A 396 7.81 1.06 9.93
C ASP A 396 9.35 1.16 9.90
N TYR A 397 9.89 2.38 9.96
CA TYR A 397 11.33 2.62 9.87
C TYR A 397 11.94 3.14 11.17
N LEU A 398 13.12 2.62 11.49
CA LEU A 398 14.02 3.14 12.53
C LEU A 398 14.87 4.30 11.98
N PRO A 399 15.54 5.09 12.84
CA PRO A 399 16.38 6.21 12.37
C PRO A 399 17.45 5.84 11.33
N THR A 400 17.92 4.59 11.37
CA THR A 400 18.90 4.02 10.43
C THR A 400 18.31 3.71 9.05
N GLY A 401 16.99 3.79 8.88
CA GLY A 401 16.26 3.34 7.70
C GLY A 401 15.93 1.85 7.70
N GLN A 402 16.38 1.08 8.71
CA GLN A 402 16.01 -0.33 8.87
C GLN A 402 14.50 -0.46 9.09
N SER A 403 13.87 -1.40 8.40
CA SER A 403 12.51 -1.84 8.72
C SER A 403 12.54 -2.67 10.00
N TYR A 404 11.48 -2.59 10.81
CA TYR A 404 11.41 -3.37 12.05
C TYR A 404 10.07 -4.07 12.30
N VAL A 405 9.21 -4.09 11.29
CA VAL A 405 7.85 -4.63 11.37
C VAL A 405 7.69 -5.73 10.30
N ILE A 406 7.33 -6.93 10.74
CA ILE A 406 7.08 -8.10 9.88
C ILE A 406 5.61 -8.15 9.41
N ALA A 407 4.68 -7.64 10.23
CA ALA A 407 3.25 -7.59 9.94
C ALA A 407 2.82 -6.17 9.60
N SER A 408 2.45 -5.92 8.34
CA SER A 408 2.01 -4.61 7.85
C SER A 408 0.81 -4.07 8.64
N ASN A 409 0.68 -2.75 8.73
CA ASN A 409 -0.49 -2.06 9.33
C ASN A 409 -0.75 -2.32 10.83
N PHE A 410 0.25 -2.74 11.61
CA PHE A 410 0.12 -2.86 13.07
C PHE A 410 0.08 -1.48 13.74
N LEU A 411 -1.11 -1.02 14.14
CA LEU A 411 -1.33 0.25 14.85
C LEU A 411 -2.26 0.05 16.05
N PRO A 412 -1.81 -0.61 17.12
CA PRO A 412 -2.64 -0.85 18.30
C PRO A 412 -3.22 0.44 18.87
N GLY A 413 -4.49 0.40 19.24
CA GLY A 413 -5.17 1.53 19.88
C GLY A 413 -5.65 2.62 18.92
N LEU A 414 -5.47 2.49 17.60
CA LEU A 414 -6.10 3.36 16.60
C LEU A 414 -7.37 2.71 16.03
N ASP A 415 -8.51 3.39 16.17
CA ASP A 415 -9.68 3.09 15.36
C ASP A 415 -9.43 3.61 13.95
N LYS A 416 -9.10 2.69 13.03
CA LYS A 416 -8.75 3.02 11.66
C LYS A 416 -9.93 3.59 10.88
N GLN A 417 -11.18 3.26 11.22
CA GLN A 417 -12.35 3.78 10.48
C GLN A 417 -12.58 5.25 10.82
N GLU A 418 -12.49 5.59 12.10
CA GLU A 418 -12.75 6.94 12.62
C GLU A 418 -11.50 7.83 12.70
N ASP A 419 -10.31 7.30 12.36
CA ASP A 419 -8.99 7.94 12.51
C ASP A 419 -8.80 8.53 13.93
N ARG A 420 -9.20 7.75 14.94
CA ARG A 420 -9.30 8.19 16.35
C ARG A 420 -8.54 7.25 17.29
N TRP A 421 -7.73 7.84 18.17
CA TRP A 421 -7.06 7.11 19.24
C TRP A 421 -8.05 6.63 20.30
N GLY A 422 -7.84 5.41 20.78
CA GLY A 422 -8.48 4.91 21.99
C GLY A 422 -7.96 5.62 23.26
N ASP A 423 -8.56 5.29 24.39
CA ASP A 423 -8.26 5.93 25.68
C ASP A 423 -7.00 5.37 26.37
N ASN A 424 -6.40 4.29 25.86
CA ASN A 424 -5.23 3.67 26.48
C ASN A 424 -3.95 4.48 26.16
N PRO A 425 -3.38 5.19 27.15
CA PRO A 425 -2.25 6.09 26.91
C PRO A 425 -0.98 5.35 26.50
N LEU A 426 -0.79 4.09 26.90
CA LEU A 426 0.41 3.34 26.50
C LEU A 426 0.45 3.13 24.99
N LEU A 427 -0.67 2.73 24.39
CA LEU A 427 -0.73 2.44 22.96
C LEU A 427 -0.50 3.72 22.12
N VAL A 428 -1.08 4.84 22.57
CA VAL A 428 -0.90 6.14 21.93
C VAL A 428 0.52 6.66 22.13
N ASN A 429 1.12 6.48 23.31
CA ASN A 429 2.51 6.86 23.57
C ASN A 429 3.49 6.02 22.74
N GLN A 430 3.21 4.71 22.55
CA GLN A 430 4.00 3.85 21.67
C GLN A 430 3.85 4.26 20.20
N ALA A 431 2.65 4.63 19.74
CA ALA A 431 2.47 5.23 18.42
C ALA A 431 3.32 6.51 18.25
N TYR A 432 3.33 7.37 19.28
CA TYR A 432 4.16 8.58 19.26
C TYR A 432 5.67 8.28 19.26
N GLN A 433 6.11 7.28 20.04
CA GLN A 433 7.48 6.77 20.05
C GLN A 433 7.90 6.32 18.63
N ARG A 434 7.07 5.53 17.95
CA ARG A 434 7.31 5.05 16.59
C ARG A 434 7.37 6.18 15.56
N HIS A 435 6.47 7.15 15.67
CA HIS A 435 6.53 8.36 14.87
C HIS A 435 7.88 9.08 15.03
N LEU A 436 8.32 9.34 16.26
CA LEU A 436 9.59 10.03 16.53
C LEU A 436 10.82 9.24 16.05
N LEU A 437 10.79 7.90 16.12
CA LEU A 437 11.81 7.05 15.51
C LEU A 437 11.85 7.19 13.98
N GLN A 438 10.70 7.24 13.32
CA GLN A 438 10.61 7.48 11.88
C GLN A 438 10.96 8.92 11.49
N VAL A 439 10.73 9.91 12.36
CA VAL A 439 11.28 11.27 12.18
C VAL A 439 12.81 11.24 12.18
N GLY A 440 13.42 10.35 12.96
CA GLY A 440 14.86 10.11 12.87
C GLY A 440 15.30 9.59 11.50
N TYR A 441 14.48 8.77 10.84
CA TYR A 441 14.76 8.34 9.47
C TYR A 441 14.64 9.50 8.48
N VAL A 442 13.63 10.37 8.68
CA VAL A 442 13.47 11.60 7.89
C VAL A 442 14.69 12.53 8.03
N ASP A 443 15.28 12.63 9.22
CA ASP A 443 16.55 13.35 9.40
C ASP A 443 17.70 12.69 8.61
N THR A 444 17.80 11.36 8.62
CA THR A 444 18.78 10.62 7.79
C THR A 444 18.58 10.89 6.29
N LEU A 445 17.33 10.90 5.80
CA LEU A 445 17.02 11.24 4.42
C LEU A 445 17.43 12.67 4.09
N LEU A 446 17.13 13.64 4.96
CA LEU A 446 17.59 15.02 4.79
C LEU A 446 19.13 15.09 4.71
N GLY A 447 19.85 14.31 5.51
CA GLY A 447 21.31 14.18 5.40
C GLY A 447 21.77 13.71 4.01
N GLN A 448 21.14 12.67 3.47
CA GLN A 448 21.42 12.17 2.12
C GLN A 448 21.16 13.23 1.05
N LEU A 449 20.09 14.02 1.17
CA LEU A 449 19.83 15.15 0.28
C LEU A 449 20.93 16.21 0.39
N ILE A 450 21.31 16.62 1.59
CA ILE A 450 22.37 17.60 1.82
C ILE A 450 23.67 17.11 1.19
N ASP A 451 24.06 15.86 1.42
CA ASP A 451 25.26 15.25 0.85
C ASP A 451 25.21 15.18 -0.67
N LYS A 452 24.07 14.78 -1.24
CA LYS A 452 23.85 14.76 -2.69
C LYS A 452 24.00 16.17 -3.27
N LEU A 453 23.36 17.18 -2.68
CA LEU A 453 23.47 18.57 -3.14
C LEU A 453 24.90 19.11 -3.03
N LYS A 454 25.63 18.79 -1.95
CA LYS A 454 27.05 19.16 -1.82
C LYS A 454 27.91 18.47 -2.88
N SER A 455 27.67 17.18 -3.16
CA SER A 455 28.41 16.42 -4.17
C SER A 455 28.23 16.99 -5.59
N GLN A 456 27.05 17.54 -5.87
CA GLN A 456 26.71 18.21 -7.14
C GLN A 456 27.03 19.71 -7.13
N GLN A 457 27.68 20.22 -6.08
CA GLN A 457 27.96 21.66 -5.90
C GLN A 457 26.72 22.57 -5.90
N LEU A 458 25.53 22.00 -5.67
CA LEU A 458 24.25 22.70 -5.64
C LEU A 458 23.93 23.31 -4.27
N PHE A 459 24.47 22.75 -3.18
CA PHE A 459 24.09 23.17 -1.82
C PHE A 459 24.30 24.66 -1.53
N ASP A 460 25.37 25.25 -2.05
CA ASP A 460 25.65 26.67 -1.89
C ASP A 460 24.89 27.53 -2.91
N GLN A 461 24.73 27.04 -4.14
CA GLN A 461 24.13 27.80 -5.25
C GLN A 461 22.61 27.83 -5.23
N ALA A 462 21.98 26.78 -4.69
CA ALA A 462 20.55 26.59 -4.75
C ALA A 462 19.81 27.32 -3.62
N LEU A 463 18.58 27.73 -3.94
CA LEU A 463 17.57 28.02 -2.92
C LEU A 463 16.99 26.68 -2.44
N ILE A 464 17.16 26.35 -1.16
CA ILE A 464 16.68 25.08 -0.58
C ILE A 464 15.53 25.35 0.38
N ILE A 465 14.40 24.67 0.16
CA ILE A 465 13.19 24.75 0.99
C ILE A 465 12.88 23.36 1.54
N ILE A 466 12.89 23.23 2.86
CA ILE A 466 12.39 22.04 3.56
C ILE A 466 11.14 22.44 4.32
N ALA A 467 10.01 21.84 3.95
CA ALA A 467 8.71 22.11 4.54
C ALA A 467 8.01 20.81 4.98
N SER A 468 6.98 20.94 5.81
CA SER A 468 5.98 19.89 5.99
C SER A 468 4.60 20.40 5.59
N ASP A 469 3.74 19.52 5.08
CA ASP A 469 2.39 19.92 4.67
C ASP A 469 1.48 20.19 5.88
N HIS A 470 1.53 19.31 6.88
CA HIS A 470 0.86 19.38 8.17
C HIS A 470 1.53 18.43 9.19
N GLY A 471 0.91 18.29 10.35
CA GLY A 471 1.34 17.40 11.45
C GLY A 471 0.33 16.31 11.77
N ALA A 472 0.49 15.67 12.93
CA ALA A 472 -0.40 14.64 13.46
C ALA A 472 -0.49 14.69 14.99
N ASN A 473 -1.68 14.42 15.53
CA ASN A 473 -1.99 14.45 16.95
C ASN A 473 -1.84 13.06 17.60
N PHE A 474 -1.20 13.01 18.78
CA PHE A 474 -0.92 11.80 19.57
C PHE A 474 -1.47 11.87 21.01
N TRP A 475 -2.69 12.40 21.19
CA TRP A 475 -3.38 12.43 22.49
C TRP A 475 -4.43 11.31 22.61
N PRO A 476 -4.53 10.61 23.76
CA PRO A 476 -5.56 9.59 23.98
C PRO A 476 -6.98 10.12 23.78
N GLY A 477 -7.85 9.32 23.15
CA GLY A 477 -9.25 9.67 22.86
C GLY A 477 -9.45 10.68 21.73
N SER A 478 -8.38 11.24 21.16
CA SER A 478 -8.46 12.33 20.17
C SER A 478 -8.37 11.83 18.72
N GLN A 479 -8.88 12.63 17.79
CA GLN A 479 -8.68 12.39 16.36
C GLN A 479 -7.27 12.80 15.94
N ARG A 480 -6.65 12.00 15.06
CA ARG A 480 -5.27 12.21 14.62
C ARG A 480 -5.09 13.49 13.78
N ARG A 481 -6.10 13.83 12.98
CA ARG A 481 -6.16 15.01 12.08
C ARG A 481 -7.41 15.88 12.29
N GLY A 482 -8.13 15.68 13.40
CA GLY A 482 -9.43 16.31 13.65
C GLY A 482 -9.37 17.64 14.39
N LEU A 483 -10.52 18.17 14.82
CA LEU A 483 -10.63 19.42 15.57
C LEU A 483 -9.83 19.34 16.88
N LEU A 484 -8.87 20.24 17.05
CA LEU A 484 -7.97 20.28 18.19
C LEU A 484 -8.44 21.31 19.21
N THR A 485 -8.14 21.06 20.48
CA THR A 485 -8.18 22.13 21.47
C THR A 485 -7.15 23.21 21.11
N PRO A 486 -7.33 24.48 21.51
CA PRO A 486 -6.33 25.52 21.25
C PRO A 486 -4.91 25.14 21.71
N GLU A 487 -4.79 24.29 22.72
CA GLU A 487 -3.53 23.78 23.24
C GLU A 487 -2.88 22.69 22.36
N GLN A 488 -3.67 22.00 21.54
CA GLN A 488 -3.24 20.93 20.64
C GLN A 488 -3.14 21.39 19.19
N ASP A 489 -3.63 22.59 18.85
CA ASP A 489 -3.71 23.11 17.48
C ASP A 489 -2.42 22.90 16.66
N LYS A 490 -1.27 23.09 17.33
CA LYS A 490 0.07 22.96 16.77
C LYS A 490 0.55 21.53 16.54
N ASP A 491 -0.18 20.53 17.02
CA ASP A 491 0.11 19.13 16.75
C ASP A 491 -0.19 18.79 15.28
N VAL A 492 -1.17 19.47 14.67
CA VAL A 492 -1.51 19.31 13.24
C VAL A 492 -1.15 20.53 12.42
N ASN A 493 -1.40 21.75 12.91
CA ASN A 493 -1.15 22.95 12.11
C ASN A 493 0.32 23.41 12.16
N GLY A 494 1.08 23.03 13.17
CA GLY A 494 2.48 23.48 13.32
C GLY A 494 3.42 22.72 12.40
N ILE A 495 3.97 23.40 11.39
CA ILE A 495 4.82 22.78 10.35
C ILE A 495 6.30 23.09 10.54
N THR A 496 7.14 22.21 10.02
CA THR A 496 8.58 22.46 9.89
C THR A 496 8.81 23.34 8.66
N LEU A 497 9.57 24.44 8.78
CA LEU A 497 9.93 25.30 7.65
C LEU A 497 11.36 25.85 7.79
N LEU A 498 12.23 25.43 6.87
CA LEU A 498 13.61 25.90 6.70
C LEU A 498 13.80 26.41 5.27
N ILE A 499 14.38 27.61 5.13
CA ILE A 499 14.69 28.22 3.83
C ILE A 499 16.15 28.65 3.83
N LYS A 500 16.98 27.98 3.02
CA LYS A 500 18.38 28.37 2.76
C LYS A 500 18.44 29.19 1.49
N GLN A 501 18.82 30.46 1.60
CA GLN A 501 19.05 31.31 0.44
C GLN A 501 20.36 30.93 -0.28
N PRO A 502 20.48 31.21 -1.59
CA PRO A 502 21.73 31.04 -2.33
C PRO A 502 22.88 31.76 -1.64
N PHE A 503 24.01 31.08 -1.48
CA PHE A 503 25.24 31.54 -0.85
C PHE A 503 25.07 32.04 0.61
N GLN A 504 23.97 31.67 1.28
CA GLN A 504 23.77 31.99 2.69
C GLN A 504 24.74 31.18 3.58
N GLU A 505 25.48 31.91 4.43
CA GLU A 505 26.39 31.32 5.42
C GLU A 505 25.89 31.50 6.87
N GLN A 506 25.01 32.46 7.12
CA GLN A 506 24.55 32.81 8.48
C GLN A 506 23.15 32.27 8.76
N ALA A 507 22.96 31.65 9.93
CA ALA A 507 21.64 31.25 10.41
C ALA A 507 20.81 32.42 10.95
N TYR A 508 19.50 32.35 10.73
CA TYR A 508 18.51 33.25 11.33
C TYR A 508 17.31 32.45 11.80
N THR A 509 16.91 32.61 13.06
CA THR A 509 15.68 32.01 13.58
C THR A 509 14.61 33.08 13.75
N HIS A 510 13.46 32.83 13.12
CA HIS A 510 12.26 33.66 13.15
C HIS A 510 11.26 33.04 14.13
N TYR A 511 10.70 33.86 15.02
CA TYR A 511 9.84 33.44 16.13
C TYR A 511 8.38 33.87 15.97
N GLU A 512 8.14 34.81 15.07
CA GLU A 512 6.82 35.27 14.65
C GLU A 512 6.02 34.13 14.02
N ALA A 513 4.70 34.17 14.21
CA ALA A 513 3.80 33.25 13.54
C ALA A 513 3.77 33.58 12.05
N VAL A 514 4.01 32.57 11.21
CA VAL A 514 3.98 32.71 9.75
C VAL A 514 3.12 31.62 9.12
N ASP A 515 2.51 31.94 7.99
CA ASP A 515 1.60 31.03 7.30
C ASP A 515 2.26 30.43 6.04
N SER A 516 2.04 29.14 5.82
CA SER A 516 2.40 28.36 4.63
C SER A 516 2.09 29.05 3.28
N LEU A 517 1.06 29.90 3.22
CA LEU A 517 0.74 30.71 2.03
C LEU A 517 1.89 31.64 1.60
N SER A 518 2.77 32.00 2.52
CA SER A 518 3.89 32.92 2.28
C SER A 518 5.10 32.22 1.65
N ILE A 519 5.09 30.88 1.53
CA ILE A 519 6.23 30.10 1.01
C ILE A 519 6.48 30.42 -0.47
N LEU A 520 5.47 30.27 -1.36
CA LEU A 520 5.65 30.61 -2.78
C LEU A 520 6.08 32.07 -2.99
N PRO A 521 5.42 33.10 -2.40
CA PRO A 521 5.88 34.49 -2.51
C PRO A 521 7.35 34.68 -2.10
N SER A 522 7.81 33.96 -1.07
CA SER A 522 9.20 34.03 -0.59
C SER A 522 10.19 33.42 -1.58
N ILE A 523 9.81 32.30 -2.22
CA ILE A 523 10.64 31.67 -3.26
C ILE A 523 10.82 32.67 -4.42
N LEU A 524 9.72 33.22 -4.92
CA LEU A 524 9.70 34.15 -6.04
C LEU A 524 10.50 35.43 -5.77
N ASP A 525 10.41 35.98 -4.56
CA ASP A 525 11.17 37.16 -4.12
C ASP A 525 12.69 36.89 -4.11
N VAL A 526 13.12 35.73 -3.61
CA VAL A 526 14.55 35.36 -3.57
C VAL A 526 15.12 35.13 -4.97
N ILE A 527 14.38 34.50 -5.88
CA ILE A 527 14.84 34.24 -7.26
C ILE A 527 14.47 35.36 -8.24
N ASN A 528 13.88 36.46 -7.74
CA ASN A 528 13.48 37.64 -8.50
C ASN A 528 12.55 37.34 -9.70
N ILE A 529 11.61 36.41 -9.53
CA ILE A 529 10.54 36.13 -10.50
C ILE A 529 9.29 36.89 -10.10
N ASN A 530 8.78 37.74 -10.99
CA ASN A 530 7.56 38.51 -10.75
C ASN A 530 6.33 37.81 -11.36
N PRO A 531 5.38 37.36 -10.53
CA PRO A 531 4.14 36.80 -11.03
C PRO A 531 3.29 37.89 -11.73
N ALA A 532 2.64 37.56 -12.86
CA ALA A 532 1.81 38.50 -13.61
C ALA A 532 0.60 39.01 -12.82
N THR A 533 0.06 38.15 -11.96
CA THR A 533 -0.96 38.53 -10.96
C THR A 533 -0.35 38.48 -9.58
N GLN A 534 -0.59 39.52 -8.76
CA GLN A 534 -0.08 39.58 -7.40
C GLN A 534 -0.67 38.45 -6.55
N LEU A 535 0.20 37.71 -5.86
CA LEU A 535 -0.19 36.67 -4.91
C LEU A 535 -0.84 37.30 -3.66
N HIS A 536 -1.72 36.54 -3.00
CA HIS A 536 -2.45 37.04 -1.83
C HIS A 536 -1.57 37.18 -0.57
N ALA A 537 -0.59 36.31 -0.40
CA ALA A 537 0.39 36.38 0.67
C ALA A 537 1.63 37.16 0.25
N GLU A 538 2.33 37.74 1.22
CA GLU A 538 3.60 38.44 1.00
C GLU A 538 4.80 37.52 1.27
N SER A 539 5.96 37.88 0.71
CA SER A 539 7.22 37.22 1.02
C SER A 539 7.57 37.38 2.50
N LEU A 540 8.07 36.30 3.10
CA LEU A 540 8.62 36.27 4.46
C LEU A 540 9.84 37.20 4.63
N PHE A 541 10.46 37.64 3.53
CA PHE A 541 11.65 38.49 3.53
C PHE A 541 11.36 39.98 3.30
N LYS A 542 10.10 40.35 3.02
CA LYS A 542 9.71 41.74 2.71
C LYS A 542 9.56 42.63 3.95
N ALA A 543 9.38 42.04 5.14
CA ALA A 543 9.29 42.78 6.40
C ALA A 543 10.69 43.16 6.93
N SER A 544 11.02 44.45 6.84
CA SER A 544 12.26 45.00 7.39
C SER A 544 12.11 45.34 8.89
N ALA A 545 13.07 44.82 9.66
CA ALA A 545 13.36 45.03 11.08
C ALA A 545 12.56 44.17 12.08
N PRO A 546 13.25 43.43 12.97
CA PRO A 546 12.61 42.86 14.14
C PRO A 546 12.05 44.03 14.94
N SER A 547 10.73 44.06 15.09
CA SER A 547 10.13 44.82 16.17
C SER A 547 10.77 44.32 17.46
N ASP A 548 10.99 45.21 18.42
CA ASP A 548 11.49 44.91 19.76
C ASP A 548 10.48 44.00 20.48
N ILE A 549 10.42 42.73 20.08
CA ILE A 549 9.55 41.73 20.66
C ILE A 549 10.43 41.09 21.72
N THR A 550 10.10 41.35 22.97
CA THR A 550 10.30 40.39 24.05
C THR A 550 9.60 39.08 23.67
N ALA A 551 10.18 38.35 22.72
CA ALA A 551 9.62 37.13 22.16
C ALA A 551 9.92 36.03 23.16
N THR A 552 8.91 35.64 23.94
CA THR A 552 8.93 34.31 24.53
C THR A 552 9.01 33.34 23.36
N LYS A 553 10.17 32.72 23.21
CA LYS A 553 10.42 31.69 22.22
C LYS A 553 9.21 30.74 22.12
N PRO A 554 8.66 30.52 20.92
CA PRO A 554 7.45 29.75 20.73
C PRO A 554 7.65 28.36 21.33
N PHE A 555 6.56 27.83 21.88
CA PHE A 555 6.47 26.48 22.45
C PHE A 555 7.24 26.18 23.74
N LEU A 556 8.02 27.10 24.32
CA LEU A 556 8.67 26.87 25.63
C LEU A 556 7.69 26.42 26.72
N ASN A 557 6.44 26.89 26.67
CA ASN A 557 5.35 26.51 27.60
C ASN A 557 4.25 25.66 26.93
N ASN A 558 4.52 25.04 25.78
CA ASN A 558 3.53 24.23 25.06
C ASN A 558 3.34 22.86 25.75
N LYS A 559 2.08 22.44 25.91
CA LYS A 559 1.72 21.20 26.62
C LYS A 559 2.15 19.93 25.86
N THR A 560 2.06 19.93 24.53
CA THR A 560 2.51 18.80 23.71
C THR A 560 4.02 18.65 23.79
N LEU A 561 4.78 19.74 23.68
CA LEU A 561 6.24 19.70 23.85
C LEU A 561 6.62 19.23 25.26
N ALA A 562 5.99 19.79 26.30
CA ALA A 562 6.22 19.36 27.68
C ALA A 562 5.91 17.87 27.88
N ARG A 563 4.83 17.36 27.28
CA ARG A 563 4.50 15.92 27.29
C ARG A 563 5.55 15.10 26.55
N LYS A 564 5.98 15.51 25.35
CA LYS A 564 7.04 14.81 24.60
C LYS A 564 8.31 14.70 25.43
N LEU A 565 8.74 15.79 26.05
CA LEU A 565 9.95 15.84 26.88
C LEU A 565 9.80 15.01 28.15
N ALA A 566 8.63 15.01 28.77
CA ALA A 566 8.35 14.17 29.94
C ALA A 566 8.37 12.67 29.60
N LEU A 567 7.92 12.30 28.39
CA LEU A 567 7.91 10.90 27.94
C LEU A 567 9.28 10.45 27.42
N PHE A 568 9.95 11.28 26.63
CA PHE A 568 11.07 10.86 25.76
C PHE A 568 12.33 11.72 25.88
N SER A 569 12.34 12.72 26.78
CA SER A 569 13.45 13.68 26.92
C SER A 569 13.87 14.35 25.59
N SER A 570 14.95 15.13 25.64
CA SER A 570 15.73 15.58 24.49
C SER A 570 17.08 14.86 24.47
N GLY A 571 17.83 14.94 23.37
CA GLY A 571 19.16 14.36 23.23
C GLY A 571 19.17 13.09 22.39
N SER A 572 19.87 12.05 22.86
CA SER A 572 19.99 10.79 22.14
C SER A 572 18.64 10.10 21.90
N TYR A 573 18.68 9.02 21.11
CA TYR A 573 17.54 8.14 20.91
C TYR A 573 17.30 7.20 22.11
N ASP A 574 18.25 7.04 23.04
CA ASP A 574 18.12 6.08 24.14
C ASP A 574 16.86 6.32 24.98
N PRO A 575 16.50 7.56 25.37
CA PRO A 575 15.26 7.83 26.08
C PRO A 575 13.98 7.50 25.29
N LEU A 576 14.04 7.47 23.95
CA LEU A 576 12.90 7.00 23.15
C LEU A 576 12.70 5.50 23.32
N TYR A 577 13.76 4.71 23.46
CA TYR A 577 13.67 3.26 23.72
C TYR A 577 13.44 2.93 25.20
N ASN A 578 13.89 3.80 26.10
CA ASN A 578 13.80 3.62 27.55
C ASN A 578 12.53 4.21 28.17
N TYR A 579 11.56 4.62 27.34
CA TYR A 579 10.28 5.10 27.81
C TYR A 579 9.51 3.99 28.53
N THR A 580 9.45 4.08 29.87
CA THR A 580 8.73 3.10 30.68
C THR A 580 8.38 3.63 32.07
N LEU A 581 7.48 2.91 32.77
CA LEU A 581 7.03 3.19 34.13
C LEU A 581 8.09 2.84 35.20
N SER A 582 9.06 1.99 34.87
CA SER A 582 10.11 1.51 35.79
C SER A 582 11.50 1.54 35.13
N PRO A 583 12.03 2.75 34.81
CA PRO A 583 13.32 2.90 34.11
C PRO A 583 14.49 2.30 34.90
N GLU A 584 14.38 2.20 36.23
CA GLU A 584 15.37 1.56 37.10
C GLU A 584 15.61 0.08 36.79
N LEU A 585 14.72 -0.59 36.06
CA LEU A 585 14.88 -1.97 35.63
C LEU A 585 15.69 -2.11 34.34
N LEU A 586 15.70 -1.09 33.48
CA LEU A 586 16.35 -1.14 32.17
C LEU A 586 17.87 -1.27 32.29
N ASP A 587 18.48 -1.88 31.29
CA ASP A 587 19.92 -2.09 31.16
C ASP A 587 20.61 -2.93 32.26
N ASN A 588 19.86 -3.41 33.25
CA ASN A 588 20.38 -4.32 34.28
C ASN A 588 20.43 -5.76 33.76
N SER A 589 21.39 -6.53 34.29
CA SER A 589 21.44 -7.97 34.06
C SER A 589 20.37 -8.69 34.88
N LEU A 590 19.75 -9.73 34.31
CA LEU A 590 18.84 -10.63 35.03
C LEU A 590 19.46 -11.24 36.29
N SER A 591 20.80 -11.35 36.35
CA SER A 591 21.51 -11.84 37.54
C SER A 591 21.35 -10.96 38.79
N GLU A 592 20.88 -9.73 38.63
CA GLU A 592 20.60 -8.80 39.72
C GLU A 592 19.19 -8.91 40.31
N PHE A 593 18.35 -9.77 39.74
CA PHE A 593 16.93 -9.91 40.11
C PHE A 593 16.67 -11.25 40.78
N LEU A 594 15.74 -11.24 41.73
CA LEU A 594 15.14 -12.47 42.26
C LEU A 594 14.08 -12.93 41.27
N THR A 595 14.39 -14.01 40.55
CA THR A 595 13.47 -14.59 39.55
C THR A 595 12.75 -15.81 40.12
N ILE A 596 11.41 -15.79 40.08
CA ILE A 596 10.55 -16.93 40.37
C ILE A 596 9.85 -17.38 39.08
N ASP A 597 9.69 -18.69 38.86
CA ASP A 597 8.99 -19.18 37.68
C ASP A 597 7.47 -19.06 37.84
N SER A 598 6.77 -18.56 36.82
CA SER A 598 5.31 -18.49 36.85
C SER A 598 4.67 -19.86 36.72
N GLU A 599 3.76 -20.17 37.63
CA GLU A 599 2.91 -21.36 37.55
C GLU A 599 1.71 -21.15 36.62
N SER A 600 1.25 -19.91 36.45
CA SER A 600 -0.04 -19.60 35.80
C SER A 600 0.08 -18.83 34.49
N LEU A 601 1.09 -17.96 34.35
CA LEU A 601 1.24 -17.10 33.19
C LEU A 601 2.16 -17.72 32.16
N SER A 602 1.82 -17.47 30.91
CA SER A 602 2.60 -17.95 29.79
C SER A 602 2.44 -17.04 28.58
N PHE A 603 3.41 -17.00 27.67
CA PHE A 603 3.40 -16.09 26.52
C PHE A 603 3.66 -16.81 25.19
N ILE A 604 3.14 -16.21 24.12
CA ILE A 604 3.44 -16.56 22.73
C ILE A 604 4.09 -15.33 22.08
N PHE A 605 5.30 -15.51 21.57
CA PHE A 605 6.01 -14.48 20.81
C PHE A 605 6.01 -14.85 19.33
N GLY A 606 5.35 -14.02 18.51
CA GLY A 606 5.06 -14.39 17.12
C GLY A 606 6.29 -14.42 16.21
N GLN A 607 7.37 -13.75 16.62
CA GLN A 607 8.57 -13.54 15.80
C GLN A 607 9.77 -14.34 16.33
N GLN A 608 9.56 -15.47 17.01
CA GLN A 608 10.63 -16.19 17.71
C GLN A 608 11.84 -16.51 16.83
N ALA A 609 11.65 -16.92 15.57
CA ALA A 609 12.81 -17.23 14.73
C ALA A 609 13.47 -16.00 14.11
N SER A 610 12.82 -14.83 14.08
CA SER A 610 13.52 -13.60 13.69
C SER A 610 14.64 -13.26 14.67
N LEU A 611 14.59 -13.78 15.90
CA LEU A 611 15.65 -13.66 16.89
C LEU A 611 16.75 -14.72 16.73
N SER A 612 16.55 -15.77 15.92
CA SER A 612 17.51 -16.88 15.84
C SER A 612 18.76 -16.55 15.02
N ARG A 613 18.65 -15.65 14.05
CA ARG A 613 19.70 -15.28 13.08
C ARG A 613 19.58 -13.81 12.71
N ILE A 614 19.92 -12.94 13.66
CA ILE A 614 19.93 -11.50 13.39
C ILE A 614 21.22 -11.11 12.68
N GLU A 615 21.09 -10.32 11.63
CA GLU A 615 22.18 -9.56 11.04
C GLU A 615 21.95 -8.08 11.39
N THR A 616 22.67 -7.57 12.38
CA THR A 616 22.45 -6.21 12.93
C THR A 616 22.64 -5.09 11.91
N ARG A 617 23.35 -5.37 10.81
CA ARG A 617 23.61 -4.45 9.69
C ARG A 617 22.67 -4.62 8.49
N SER A 618 21.76 -5.59 8.51
CA SER A 618 20.82 -5.80 7.41
C SER A 618 19.75 -4.71 7.36
N SER A 619 18.97 -4.66 6.29
CA SER A 619 17.87 -3.69 6.13
C SER A 619 16.68 -3.93 7.07
N PHE A 620 16.69 -5.02 7.84
CA PHE A 620 15.64 -5.40 8.79
C PHE A 620 16.20 -5.73 10.17
N ILE A 621 15.49 -5.34 11.23
CA ILE A 621 15.78 -5.76 12.60
C ILE A 621 14.47 -5.91 13.40
N PRO A 622 14.23 -7.01 14.14
CA PRO A 622 12.94 -7.25 14.81
C PRO A 622 12.79 -6.43 16.10
N ALA A 623 12.87 -5.10 16.00
CA ALA A 623 12.83 -4.19 17.13
C ALA A 623 11.45 -4.10 17.79
N LEU A 624 10.36 -4.40 17.08
CA LEU A 624 9.01 -4.45 17.65
C LEU A 624 8.76 -5.82 18.30
N LEU A 625 8.94 -5.90 19.61
CA LEU A 625 8.69 -7.08 20.41
C LEU A 625 7.20 -7.12 20.82
N SER A 626 6.40 -7.88 20.10
CA SER A 626 4.96 -8.03 20.36
C SER A 626 4.52 -9.49 20.45
N GLY A 627 3.46 -9.73 21.21
CA GLY A 627 2.93 -11.07 21.42
C GLY A 627 1.70 -11.12 22.33
N GLU A 628 1.34 -12.32 22.75
CA GLU A 628 0.17 -12.60 23.57
C GLU A 628 0.55 -13.25 24.90
N ILE A 629 -0.20 -12.93 25.96
CA ILE A 629 -0.12 -13.55 27.28
C ILE A 629 -1.38 -14.35 27.54
N SER A 630 -1.19 -15.59 27.99
CA SER A 630 -2.21 -16.53 28.42
C SER A 630 -2.11 -16.78 29.94
N GLY A 631 -3.20 -17.28 30.53
CA GLY A 631 -3.29 -17.59 31.96
C GLY A 631 -4.02 -16.52 32.79
N ARG A 632 -4.57 -15.49 32.15
CA ARG A 632 -5.32 -14.42 32.80
C ARG A 632 -6.48 -13.94 31.93
N SER A 633 -7.56 -13.47 32.55
CA SER A 633 -8.72 -12.94 31.84
C SER A 633 -8.42 -11.57 31.20
N ALA A 634 -8.97 -11.32 30.01
CA ALA A 634 -8.86 -10.06 29.31
C ALA A 634 -9.57 -8.87 29.98
N SER A 635 -10.43 -9.13 30.98
CA SER A 635 -11.04 -8.11 31.84
C SER A 635 -10.24 -7.80 33.11
N ALA A 636 -9.16 -8.54 33.37
CA ALA A 636 -8.31 -8.29 34.53
C ALA A 636 -7.43 -7.03 34.34
N PRO A 637 -6.93 -6.43 35.43
CA PRO A 637 -5.99 -5.31 35.34
C PRO A 637 -4.73 -5.69 34.54
N PRO A 638 -4.12 -4.74 33.80
CA PRO A 638 -2.87 -4.95 33.07
C PRO A 638 -1.76 -5.55 33.94
N ILE A 639 -0.95 -6.43 33.34
CA ILE A 639 0.29 -6.93 33.93
C ILE A 639 1.43 -6.04 33.46
N HIS A 640 2.26 -5.56 34.37
CA HIS A 640 3.52 -4.88 34.03
C HIS A 640 4.57 -5.94 33.66
N LEU A 641 5.23 -5.73 32.52
CA LEU A 641 6.13 -6.70 31.92
C LEU A 641 7.53 -6.12 31.77
N ALA A 642 8.55 -6.90 32.13
CA ALA A 642 9.93 -6.66 31.74
C ALA A 642 10.33 -7.67 30.66
N LEU A 643 10.85 -7.18 29.53
CA LEU A 643 11.34 -7.99 28.43
C LEU A 643 12.87 -7.96 28.48
N ALA A 644 13.47 -9.14 28.53
CA ALA A 644 14.91 -9.30 28.53
C ALA A 644 15.39 -9.96 27.23
N LEU A 645 16.35 -9.30 26.56
CA LEU A 645 17.11 -9.90 25.46
C LEU A 645 18.51 -10.23 25.97
N ASN A 646 18.97 -11.46 25.73
CA ASN A 646 20.34 -11.88 26.05
C ASN A 646 20.75 -11.59 27.50
N GLN A 647 19.89 -11.95 28.46
CA GLN A 647 20.04 -11.72 29.90
C GLN A 647 20.02 -10.24 30.35
N LYS A 648 19.65 -9.30 29.48
CA LYS A 648 19.56 -7.87 29.78
C LYS A 648 18.12 -7.39 29.62
N ILE A 649 17.57 -6.64 30.58
CA ILE A 649 16.24 -6.03 30.42
C ILE A 649 16.34 -4.88 29.42
N VAL A 650 15.63 -5.01 28.29
CA VAL A 650 15.71 -4.09 27.15
C VAL A 650 14.48 -3.23 26.96
N ALA A 651 13.33 -3.67 27.50
CA ALA A 651 12.10 -2.92 27.44
C ALA A 651 11.19 -3.29 28.61
N VAL A 652 10.38 -2.33 29.06
CA VAL A 652 9.36 -2.55 30.08
C VAL A 652 8.05 -1.97 29.57
N THR A 653 6.99 -2.77 29.58
CA THR A 653 5.67 -2.44 29.02
C THR A 653 4.56 -2.95 29.93
N HIS A 654 3.30 -2.89 29.51
CA HIS A 654 2.22 -3.63 30.15
C HIS A 654 1.28 -4.26 29.13
N THR A 655 0.50 -5.24 29.58
CA THR A 655 -0.49 -5.88 28.72
C THR A 655 -1.64 -4.94 28.38
N TYR A 656 -2.28 -5.17 27.25
CA TYR A 656 -3.56 -4.56 26.87
C TYR A 656 -4.53 -5.61 26.34
N SER A 657 -5.81 -5.28 26.35
CA SER A 657 -6.87 -6.16 25.84
C SER A 657 -7.28 -5.72 24.45
N GLU A 658 -7.26 -6.64 23.49
CA GLU A 658 -7.71 -6.41 22.12
C GLU A 658 -8.43 -7.67 21.63
N ASN A 659 -9.67 -7.52 21.15
CA ASN A 659 -10.50 -8.64 20.67
C ASN A 659 -10.61 -9.82 21.66
N GLY A 660 -10.61 -9.52 22.96
CA GLY A 660 -10.70 -10.53 24.04
C GLY A 660 -9.40 -11.28 24.32
N ARG A 661 -8.29 -10.92 23.67
CA ARG A 661 -6.94 -11.45 23.91
C ARG A 661 -6.11 -10.47 24.71
N VAL A 662 -5.19 -10.97 25.53
CA VAL A 662 -4.27 -10.16 26.34
C VAL A 662 -2.95 -10.05 25.61
N LYS A 663 -2.68 -8.91 24.99
CA LYS A 663 -1.49 -8.67 24.17
C LYS A 663 -0.46 -7.80 24.87
N PHE A 664 0.77 -7.79 24.37
CA PHE A 664 1.80 -6.84 24.73
C PHE A 664 2.55 -6.36 23.48
N SER A 665 3.16 -5.18 23.59
CA SER A 665 3.99 -4.60 22.55
C SER A 665 5.05 -3.72 23.20
N ALA A 666 6.28 -3.81 22.72
CA ALA A 666 7.41 -3.00 23.16
C ALA A 666 8.40 -2.80 22.00
N ILE A 667 9.20 -1.73 22.05
CA ILE A 667 10.23 -1.45 21.05
C ILE A 667 11.58 -1.52 21.74
N SER A 668 12.48 -2.35 21.23
CA SER A 668 13.87 -2.45 21.69
C SER A 668 14.79 -1.63 20.79
N ALA A 669 15.83 -1.04 21.37
CA ALA A 669 16.89 -0.39 20.60
C ALA A 669 17.64 -1.42 19.72
N PRO A 670 18.05 -1.05 18.49
CA PRO A 670 18.87 -1.90 17.63
C PRO A 670 20.17 -2.39 18.26
N SER A 671 20.77 -1.56 19.13
CA SER A 671 22.01 -1.87 19.86
C SER A 671 21.89 -2.99 20.89
N ASN A 672 20.67 -3.40 21.25
CA ASN A 672 20.45 -4.52 22.16
C ASN A 672 20.52 -5.89 21.49
N PHE A 673 20.50 -5.93 20.15
CA PHE A 673 20.60 -7.17 19.39
C PHE A 673 22.07 -7.48 19.08
N ILE A 674 22.39 -8.77 19.06
CA ILE A 674 23.70 -9.29 18.63
C ILE A 674 23.56 -10.05 17.32
N ASP A 675 24.64 -10.16 16.55
CA ASP A 675 24.63 -11.00 15.35
C ASP A 675 24.44 -12.48 15.73
N GLY A 676 23.57 -13.17 15.00
CA GLY A 676 23.17 -14.55 15.27
C GLY A 676 22.01 -14.68 16.26
N HIS A 677 22.12 -15.63 17.19
CA HIS A 677 21.02 -16.01 18.07
C HIS A 677 20.83 -15.03 19.23
N ASN A 678 19.59 -14.57 19.41
CA ASN A 678 19.13 -13.71 20.48
C ASN A 678 18.03 -14.44 21.28
N ASN A 679 18.12 -14.42 22.60
CA ASN A 679 17.15 -15.07 23.48
C ASN A 679 16.22 -14.02 24.12
N LEU A 680 14.91 -14.17 23.95
CA LEU A 680 13.89 -13.33 24.58
C LEU A 680 13.25 -14.05 25.78
N GLU A 681 13.31 -13.42 26.94
CA GLU A 681 12.60 -13.82 28.15
C GLU A 681 11.65 -12.70 28.58
N ILE A 682 10.48 -13.06 29.10
CA ILE A 682 9.46 -12.10 29.56
C ILE A 682 9.13 -12.37 31.02
N PHE A 683 9.06 -11.30 31.80
CA PHE A 683 8.80 -11.35 33.24
C PHE A 683 7.62 -10.47 33.59
N SER A 684 6.78 -10.95 34.50
CA SER A 684 5.79 -10.17 35.24
C SER A 684 6.54 -9.43 36.37
N ILE A 685 6.34 -8.12 36.49
CA ILE A 685 6.99 -7.32 37.54
C ILE A 685 6.15 -7.45 38.81
N VAL A 686 6.68 -8.20 39.79
CA VAL A 686 6.02 -8.40 41.10
C VAL A 686 6.27 -7.19 41.99
N ASP A 687 7.54 -6.80 42.13
CA ASP A 687 7.96 -5.59 42.85
C ASP A 687 9.27 -5.06 42.25
N ALA A 688 9.18 -3.90 41.60
CA ALA A 688 10.33 -3.22 41.00
C ALA A 688 11.36 -2.77 42.06
N SER A 689 10.90 -2.42 43.26
CA SER A 689 11.77 -1.87 44.32
C SER A 689 12.65 -2.92 44.99
N SER A 690 12.14 -4.14 45.11
CA SER A 690 12.88 -5.30 45.62
C SER A 690 13.52 -6.15 44.51
N LYS A 691 13.43 -5.71 43.25
CA LYS A 691 13.96 -6.42 42.06
C LYS A 691 13.40 -7.86 41.97
N GLU A 692 12.12 -8.05 42.26
CA GLU A 692 11.45 -9.36 42.18
C GLU A 692 10.67 -9.49 40.86
N LEU A 693 11.00 -10.52 40.09
CA LEU A 693 10.46 -10.79 38.76
C LEU A 693 9.88 -12.20 38.69
N GLU A 694 8.68 -12.32 38.12
CA GLU A 694 8.05 -13.60 37.85
C GLU A 694 8.26 -13.97 36.37
N LYS A 695 9.12 -14.94 36.09
CA LYS A 695 9.41 -15.41 34.74
C LYS A 695 8.18 -16.05 34.13
N ILE A 696 7.66 -15.44 33.08
CA ILE A 696 6.50 -15.91 32.35
C ILE A 696 6.95 -17.07 31.44
N ARG A 697 6.22 -18.18 31.48
CA ARG A 697 6.58 -19.37 30.72
C ARG A 697 6.42 -19.12 29.22
N ASN A 698 7.48 -19.28 28.44
CA ASN A 698 7.34 -19.30 26.98
C ASN A 698 6.55 -20.56 26.58
N GLN A 699 5.34 -20.41 26.04
CA GLN A 699 4.50 -21.55 25.66
C GLN A 699 5.06 -22.32 24.46
N ARG A 700 5.94 -21.72 23.66
CA ARG A 700 6.41 -22.28 22.39
C ARG A 700 7.92 -22.07 22.23
N GLY A 701 8.68 -22.69 23.14
CA GLY A 701 10.12 -22.84 22.97
C GLY A 701 10.42 -24.01 22.03
N ASN A 702 11.03 -23.71 20.88
CA ASN A 702 11.87 -24.54 19.97
C ASN A 702 11.50 -25.99 19.60
N ASP A 703 10.57 -26.68 20.25
CA ASP A 703 10.36 -28.13 20.10
C ASP A 703 9.12 -28.43 19.24
N TYR A 704 9.22 -28.08 17.96
CA TYR A 704 8.35 -28.65 16.93
C TYR A 704 8.93 -30.00 16.51
N SER A 705 8.19 -31.10 16.70
CA SER A 705 8.62 -32.41 16.21
C SER A 705 7.53 -33.12 15.39
N TYR A 706 7.93 -33.63 14.23
CA TYR A 706 7.07 -34.47 13.41
C TYR A 706 7.11 -35.90 13.96
N SER A 707 5.99 -36.39 14.50
CA SER A 707 5.97 -37.75 15.06
C SER A 707 5.74 -38.85 14.03
N THR A 708 5.29 -38.53 12.82
CA THR A 708 5.15 -39.38 11.61
C THR A 708 4.30 -38.60 10.59
N ALA A 709 4.27 -39.03 9.32
CA ALA A 709 3.54 -38.37 8.22
C ALA A 709 2.06 -38.03 8.52
N ASP A 710 1.43 -38.70 9.49
CA ASP A 710 0.00 -38.57 9.77
C ASP A 710 -0.32 -37.84 11.10
N ARG A 711 0.69 -37.43 11.88
CA ARG A 711 0.51 -36.71 13.15
C ARG A 711 1.59 -35.66 13.37
N LEU A 712 1.29 -34.41 13.03
CA LEU A 712 1.95 -33.27 13.66
C LEU A 712 1.62 -33.37 15.15
N SER A 713 2.64 -33.49 15.99
CA SER A 713 2.51 -33.26 17.43
C SER A 713 3.23 -31.96 17.69
N ILE A 714 2.49 -30.85 17.64
CA ILE A 714 3.03 -29.60 18.19
C ILE A 714 3.06 -29.81 19.69
N ILE A 715 4.24 -30.03 20.24
CA ILE A 715 4.45 -30.06 21.69
C ILE A 715 4.51 -28.59 22.11
N SER A 716 3.40 -28.07 22.62
CA SER A 716 3.36 -26.67 23.05
C SER A 716 4.07 -26.51 24.39
N GLY A 717 5.39 -26.40 24.37
CA GLY A 717 6.18 -26.16 25.57
C GLY A 717 6.34 -27.38 26.47
N GLN A 718 6.79 -27.16 27.71
CA GLN A 718 7.15 -28.24 28.64
C GLN A 718 5.96 -29.04 29.20
N ASP A 719 4.71 -28.65 28.91
CA ASP A 719 3.51 -29.36 29.40
C ASP A 719 3.14 -30.61 28.58
N GLY A 720 3.80 -30.83 27.44
CA GLY A 720 3.58 -31.99 26.59
C GLY A 720 2.26 -31.97 25.83
N SER A 721 1.53 -30.84 25.81
CA SER A 721 0.26 -30.74 25.11
C SER A 721 0.47 -30.89 23.60
N THR A 722 -0.28 -31.82 22.98
CA THR A 722 -0.16 -32.16 21.56
C THR A 722 -1.32 -31.58 20.77
N ILE A 723 -1.04 -30.72 19.79
CA ILE A 723 -2.03 -30.27 18.80
C ILE A 723 -2.16 -31.35 17.73
N SER A 724 -3.38 -31.80 17.43
CA SER A 724 -3.63 -32.85 16.43
C SER A 724 -3.96 -32.25 15.06
N LEU A 725 -3.40 -32.85 13.99
CA LEU A 725 -3.83 -32.54 12.62
C LEU A 725 -5.26 -33.04 12.41
N GLN A 726 -6.16 -32.10 12.17
CA GLN A 726 -7.57 -32.31 11.86
C GLN A 726 -7.94 -31.45 10.64
N PRO A 727 -7.44 -31.82 9.43
CA PRO A 727 -7.66 -31.05 8.20
C PRO A 727 -9.14 -30.87 7.83
N GLU A 728 -10.01 -31.74 8.35
CA GLU A 728 -11.47 -31.63 8.20
C GLU A 728 -12.09 -30.53 9.07
N LEU A 729 -11.42 -30.10 10.14
CA LEU A 729 -11.98 -29.16 11.13
C LEU A 729 -11.37 -27.76 11.01
N VAL A 730 -10.07 -27.69 10.74
CA VAL A 730 -9.36 -26.44 10.41
C VAL A 730 -9.09 -26.45 8.92
N ARG A 731 -9.67 -25.51 8.16
CA ARG A 731 -9.51 -25.40 6.71
C ARG A 731 -8.85 -24.07 6.37
N GLY A 732 -7.98 -24.06 5.38
CA GLY A 732 -7.38 -22.84 4.87
C GLY A 732 -6.55 -23.10 3.63
N TYR A 733 -6.19 -22.03 2.92
CA TYR A 733 -5.36 -22.10 1.73
C TYR A 733 -4.34 -20.95 1.73
N ILE A 734 -3.21 -21.20 1.08
CA ILE A 734 -2.24 -20.19 0.70
C ILE A 734 -2.69 -19.64 -0.66
N ASP A 735 -2.94 -18.34 -0.72
CA ASP A 735 -3.35 -17.65 -1.95
C ASP A 735 -2.13 -17.23 -2.78
N LYS A 736 -1.07 -16.77 -2.11
CA LYS A 736 0.18 -16.35 -2.74
C LYS A 736 1.37 -16.71 -1.87
N MET A 737 2.45 -17.13 -2.52
CA MET A 737 3.78 -17.25 -1.93
C MET A 737 4.80 -16.82 -2.99
N ASP A 738 5.56 -15.77 -2.70
CA ASP A 738 6.48 -15.12 -3.63
C ASP A 738 7.75 -14.65 -2.93
N ILE A 739 8.86 -14.57 -3.67
CA ILE A 739 10.12 -14.02 -3.20
C ILE A 739 10.49 -12.82 -4.07
N GLU A 740 10.52 -11.63 -3.48
CA GLU A 740 10.84 -10.36 -4.14
C GLU A 740 11.70 -9.49 -3.19
N ASP A 741 12.69 -8.79 -3.74
CA ASP A 741 13.54 -7.80 -3.04
C ASP A 741 14.15 -8.25 -1.69
N GLY A 742 14.46 -9.54 -1.60
CA GLY A 742 15.07 -10.14 -0.40
C GLY A 742 14.07 -10.53 0.68
N TYR A 743 12.78 -10.69 0.36
CA TYR A 743 11.73 -11.14 1.30
C TYR A 743 10.88 -12.27 0.69
N LEU A 744 10.44 -13.20 1.55
CA LEU A 744 9.43 -14.21 1.29
C LEU A 744 8.07 -13.68 1.78
N SER A 745 7.17 -13.39 0.84
CA SER A 745 5.80 -12.96 1.12
C SER A 745 4.87 -14.16 1.03
N ILE A 746 3.97 -14.31 2.02
CA ILE A 746 3.03 -15.41 2.12
C ILE A 746 1.69 -14.87 2.59
N SER A 747 0.63 -15.13 1.83
CA SER A 747 -0.73 -14.76 2.21
C SER A 747 -1.73 -15.88 1.95
N GLY A 748 -2.82 -15.84 2.71
CA GLY A 748 -3.85 -16.86 2.65
C GLY A 748 -4.98 -16.61 3.63
N TRP A 749 -5.73 -17.67 3.92
CA TRP A 749 -6.79 -17.67 4.92
C TRP A 749 -6.89 -19.01 5.66
N ALA A 750 -7.45 -18.97 6.87
CA ALA A 750 -7.72 -20.16 7.66
C ALA A 750 -8.89 -19.99 8.65
N ILE A 751 -9.74 -21.02 8.77
CA ILE A 751 -10.94 -21.06 9.61
C ILE A 751 -11.05 -22.38 10.37
N ASN A 752 -11.78 -22.36 11.48
CA ASN A 752 -12.27 -23.55 12.17
C ASN A 752 -13.78 -23.70 11.93
N GLN A 753 -14.15 -24.73 11.17
CA GLN A 753 -15.53 -24.97 10.76
C GLN A 753 -16.43 -25.48 11.90
N THR A 754 -15.85 -26.12 12.91
CA THR A 754 -16.63 -26.69 14.02
C THR A 754 -16.90 -25.65 15.11
N GLN A 755 -15.90 -24.80 15.39
CA GLN A 755 -16.00 -23.75 16.40
C GLN A 755 -16.57 -22.44 15.84
N LEU A 756 -16.82 -22.36 14.53
CA LEU A 756 -17.36 -21.19 13.83
C LEU A 756 -16.54 -19.92 14.11
N ARG A 757 -15.23 -20.00 13.95
CA ARG A 757 -14.30 -18.88 14.15
C ARG A 757 -13.10 -18.96 13.18
N PRO A 758 -12.39 -17.85 12.91
CA PRO A 758 -11.08 -17.89 12.27
C PRO A 758 -10.13 -18.84 12.98
N ALA A 759 -9.12 -19.32 12.26
CA ALA A 759 -7.98 -19.92 12.94
C ALA A 759 -7.39 -18.91 13.94
N ASP A 760 -6.80 -19.40 15.03
CA ASP A 760 -6.22 -18.51 16.03
C ASP A 760 -4.92 -17.87 15.49
N TYR A 761 -4.11 -18.67 14.79
CA TYR A 761 -2.83 -18.28 14.17
C TYR A 761 -2.48 -19.20 12.98
N VAL A 762 -1.50 -18.78 12.20
CA VAL A 762 -0.79 -19.61 11.22
C VAL A 762 0.67 -19.72 11.61
N LEU A 763 1.20 -20.93 11.61
CA LEU A 763 2.59 -21.25 11.83
C LEU A 763 3.30 -21.39 10.50
N MET A 764 4.49 -20.82 10.40
CA MET A 764 5.36 -20.95 9.25
C MET A 764 6.55 -21.81 9.68
N ASP A 765 6.55 -23.06 9.27
CA ASP A 765 7.67 -23.97 9.41
C ASP A 765 8.49 -23.89 8.12
N VAL A 766 9.78 -23.60 8.24
CA VAL A 766 10.71 -23.59 7.13
C VAL A 766 11.83 -24.58 7.45
N ASN A 767 12.08 -25.54 6.57
CA ASN A 767 13.09 -26.60 6.72
C ASN A 767 12.95 -27.43 8.02
N GLY A 768 11.73 -27.61 8.53
CA GLY A 768 11.47 -28.35 9.77
C GLY A 768 11.65 -27.51 11.04
N GLN A 769 11.80 -26.19 10.91
CA GLN A 769 11.93 -25.25 12.02
C GLN A 769 10.81 -24.20 11.97
N LEU A 770 10.10 -23.99 13.09
CA LEU A 770 9.14 -22.90 13.18
C LEU A 770 9.87 -21.56 13.05
N THR A 771 9.57 -20.84 11.97
CA THR A 771 10.14 -19.53 11.66
C THR A 771 9.27 -18.37 12.16
N TYR A 772 7.94 -18.45 11.97
CA TYR A 772 7.05 -17.34 12.30
C TYR A 772 5.65 -17.80 12.72
N ILE A 773 4.97 -16.98 13.52
CA ILE A 773 3.56 -17.16 13.88
C ILE A 773 2.81 -15.89 13.48
N ALA A 774 1.94 -16.05 12.48
CA ALA A 774 1.05 -15.01 12.01
C ALA A 774 -0.27 -15.04 12.77
N GLU A 775 -0.78 -13.87 13.16
CA GLU A 775 -2.18 -13.77 13.54
C GLU A 775 -3.06 -13.90 12.29
N VAL A 776 -4.21 -14.55 12.47
CA VAL A 776 -5.24 -14.67 11.45
C VAL A 776 -6.32 -13.66 11.79
N THR A 777 -6.14 -12.44 11.28
CA THR A 777 -7.01 -11.29 11.58
C THR A 777 -7.27 -10.43 10.36
N LEU A 778 -6.64 -10.73 9.22
CA LEU A 778 -6.81 -9.95 8.00
C LEU A 778 -8.25 -10.16 7.48
N LEU A 779 -8.83 -9.08 6.98
CA LEU A 779 -10.21 -9.11 6.51
C LEU A 779 -10.33 -9.89 5.19
N ARG A 780 -11.18 -10.93 5.18
CA ARG A 780 -11.44 -11.85 4.07
C ARG A 780 -12.93 -12.10 3.89
N HIS A 781 -13.57 -11.13 3.24
CA HIS A 781 -15.00 -11.13 2.99
C HIS A 781 -15.41 -12.21 1.98
N ASP A 782 -14.56 -12.49 1.01
CA ASP A 782 -14.68 -13.59 0.06
C ASP A 782 -14.82 -14.95 0.78
N ILE A 783 -14.10 -15.15 1.89
CA ILE A 783 -14.18 -16.37 2.69
C ILE A 783 -15.45 -16.39 3.54
N ALA A 784 -15.81 -15.27 4.18
CA ALA A 784 -17.08 -15.17 4.89
C ALA A 784 -18.27 -15.49 3.99
N GLU A 785 -18.24 -15.00 2.75
CA GLU A 785 -19.26 -15.26 1.73
C GLU A 785 -19.25 -16.73 1.27
N ALA A 786 -18.08 -17.29 0.95
CA ALA A 786 -17.94 -18.66 0.49
C ALA A 786 -18.48 -19.70 1.49
N PHE A 787 -18.43 -19.38 2.79
CA PHE A 787 -18.90 -20.24 3.88
C PHE A 787 -20.22 -19.79 4.52
N ASP A 788 -20.85 -18.72 4.01
CA ASP A 788 -22.06 -18.10 4.57
C ASP A 788 -21.95 -17.86 6.10
N ASN A 789 -20.77 -17.41 6.54
CA ASN A 789 -20.51 -17.17 7.96
C ASN A 789 -19.53 -16.01 8.18
N GLU A 790 -20.08 -14.96 8.75
CA GLU A 790 -19.41 -13.68 8.93
C GLU A 790 -18.34 -13.66 10.02
N VAL A 791 -18.32 -14.65 10.90
CA VAL A 791 -17.22 -14.79 11.85
C VAL A 791 -15.91 -15.07 11.10
N TYR A 792 -15.95 -15.63 9.88
CA TYR A 792 -14.78 -15.85 9.04
C TYR A 792 -14.30 -14.62 8.29
N SER A 793 -14.95 -13.46 8.44
CA SER A 793 -14.51 -12.23 7.78
C SER A 793 -13.14 -11.76 8.24
N SER A 794 -12.60 -12.25 9.36
CA SER A 794 -11.22 -11.98 9.83
C SER A 794 -10.32 -13.22 9.70
N SER A 795 -10.55 -14.05 8.69
CA SER A 795 -9.84 -15.34 8.50
C SER A 795 -8.56 -15.24 7.68
N GLY A 796 -8.17 -14.06 7.21
CA GLY A 796 -6.96 -13.89 6.42
C GLY A 796 -5.69 -13.78 7.24
N PHE A 797 -4.57 -14.08 6.62
CA PHE A 797 -3.24 -13.77 7.12
C PHE A 797 -2.33 -13.32 5.96
N SER A 798 -1.34 -12.50 6.28
CA SER A 798 -0.27 -12.07 5.38
C SER A 798 1.00 -11.89 6.21
N VAL A 799 2.13 -12.37 5.70
CA VAL A 799 3.43 -12.32 6.36
C VAL A 799 4.50 -12.04 5.34
N LYS A 800 5.48 -11.21 5.72
CA LYS A 800 6.68 -10.95 4.92
C LYS A 800 7.93 -11.26 5.73
N LEU A 801 8.60 -12.35 5.40
CA LEU A 801 9.80 -12.80 6.10
C LEU A 801 11.05 -12.37 5.30
N PRO A 802 11.98 -11.60 5.89
CA PRO A 802 13.23 -11.29 5.19
C PRO A 802 14.02 -12.57 4.94
N LEU A 803 14.60 -12.70 3.74
CA LEU A 803 15.30 -13.91 3.30
C LEU A 803 16.56 -14.18 4.11
N ASN A 804 17.16 -13.17 4.72
CA ASN A 804 18.33 -13.36 5.59
C ASN A 804 18.00 -14.07 6.91
N LEU A 805 16.72 -14.32 7.21
CA LEU A 805 16.33 -15.28 8.24
C LEU A 805 16.68 -16.73 7.86
N PHE A 806 16.91 -17.00 6.57
CA PHE A 806 17.23 -18.33 6.03
C PHE A 806 18.73 -18.42 5.65
N GLU A 807 19.31 -19.62 5.73
CA GLU A 807 20.70 -19.86 5.35
C GLU A 807 20.87 -19.70 3.81
N ALA A 808 21.99 -19.11 3.35
CA ALA A 808 22.23 -18.92 1.91
C ALA A 808 22.22 -20.22 1.09
N THR A 809 22.54 -21.35 1.73
CA THR A 809 22.45 -22.72 1.18
C THR A 809 21.03 -23.29 1.20
N ASP A 810 20.15 -22.75 2.05
CA ASP A 810 18.79 -23.21 2.31
C ASP A 810 17.74 -22.51 1.45
N ILE A 811 18.01 -21.30 0.93
CA ILE A 811 17.12 -20.65 -0.04
C ILE A 811 16.91 -21.61 -1.24
N GLY A 812 17.98 -22.35 -1.58
CA GLY A 812 18.09 -23.43 -2.57
C GLY A 812 17.17 -24.63 -2.43
N ALA A 813 16.51 -24.78 -1.29
CA ALA A 813 15.66 -25.91 -0.96
C ALA A 813 14.69 -25.56 0.18
N LEU A 814 14.24 -24.31 0.26
CA LEU A 814 13.36 -23.77 1.30
C LEU A 814 12.04 -24.55 1.30
N VAL A 815 11.91 -25.48 2.24
CA VAL A 815 10.68 -26.25 2.43
C VAL A 815 9.77 -25.51 3.39
N ALA A 816 8.76 -24.79 2.89
CA ALA A 816 7.80 -24.08 3.73
C ALA A 816 6.54 -24.91 3.96
N LYS A 817 6.20 -25.16 5.23
CA LYS A 817 4.92 -25.71 5.66
C LYS A 817 4.16 -24.65 6.45
N ILE A 818 2.98 -24.30 5.94
CA ILE A 818 2.11 -23.32 6.57
C ILE A 818 1.02 -24.09 7.32
N ILE A 819 0.88 -23.87 8.62
CA ILE A 819 0.02 -24.68 9.49
C ILE A 819 -0.96 -23.76 10.22
N ALA A 820 -2.24 -23.84 9.89
CA ALA A 820 -3.27 -23.14 10.64
C ALA A 820 -3.56 -23.86 11.96
N VAL A 821 -3.69 -23.09 13.05
CA VAL A 821 -3.96 -23.61 14.38
C VAL A 821 -5.21 -22.94 14.94
N SER A 822 -6.14 -23.73 15.47
CA SER A 822 -7.33 -23.26 16.18
C SER A 822 -7.57 -24.13 17.41
N GLY A 823 -7.32 -23.58 18.60
CA GLY A 823 -7.34 -24.33 19.86
C GLY A 823 -6.33 -25.48 19.85
N GLN A 824 -6.79 -26.71 20.07
CA GLN A 824 -5.95 -27.93 20.03
C GLN A 824 -6.00 -28.65 18.67
N GLN A 825 -6.49 -27.97 17.63
CA GLN A 825 -6.68 -28.51 16.29
C GLN A 825 -5.80 -27.73 15.32
N ALA A 826 -5.22 -28.42 14.33
CA ALA A 826 -4.44 -27.78 13.30
C ALA A 826 -4.63 -28.42 11.93
N SER A 827 -4.26 -27.71 10.87
CA SER A 827 -4.16 -28.25 9.53
C SER A 827 -3.01 -27.61 8.76
N VAL A 828 -2.36 -28.40 7.91
CA VAL A 828 -1.39 -27.87 6.95
C VAL A 828 -2.18 -27.25 5.81
N LEU A 829 -1.90 -25.99 5.49
CA LEU A 829 -2.54 -25.24 4.43
C LEU A 829 -1.95 -25.65 3.07
N SER A 830 -2.82 -25.85 2.10
CA SER A 830 -2.44 -26.14 0.72
C SER A 830 -2.44 -24.86 -0.12
N VAL A 831 -1.67 -24.84 -1.21
CA VAL A 831 -1.78 -23.77 -2.21
C VAL A 831 -3.12 -23.88 -2.91
N SER A 832 -3.78 -22.75 -3.08
CA SER A 832 -5.01 -22.65 -3.85
C SER A 832 -4.74 -23.00 -5.32
N SER A 833 -5.31 -24.09 -5.83
CA SER A 833 -5.32 -24.42 -7.26
C SER A 833 -6.38 -23.61 -8.05
N LEU A 834 -6.92 -22.54 -7.46
CA LEU A 834 -8.00 -21.73 -8.04
C LEU A 834 -7.48 -20.76 -9.12
N ILE A 835 -6.96 -21.32 -10.23
CA ILE A 835 -7.09 -20.75 -11.58
C ILE A 835 -7.73 -21.77 -12.55
N GLU A 836 -7.85 -23.06 -12.20
CA GLU A 836 -8.58 -24.01 -13.05
C GLU A 836 -10.01 -24.28 -12.55
N GLY A 837 -10.97 -23.66 -13.23
CA GLY A 837 -12.28 -24.27 -13.47
C GLY A 837 -13.29 -24.22 -12.31
N ALA A 838 -14.14 -23.20 -12.35
CA ALA A 838 -15.44 -23.29 -11.71
C ALA A 838 -16.23 -24.50 -12.25
N PHE A 839 -16.65 -25.38 -11.33
CA PHE A 839 -17.60 -26.50 -11.48
C PHE A 839 -17.21 -27.70 -12.35
N THR A 840 -16.71 -28.75 -11.72
CA THR A 840 -17.22 -30.13 -11.95
C THR A 840 -17.20 -30.94 -10.65
N GLN A 841 -18.36 -31.53 -10.33
CA GLN A 841 -18.49 -32.63 -9.37
C GLN A 841 -17.87 -33.90 -9.97
N GLU A 842 -17.05 -34.64 -9.21
CA GLU A 842 -17.41 -35.97 -8.68
C GLU A 842 -16.27 -36.57 -7.84
N SER A 843 -16.69 -37.43 -6.91
CA SER A 843 -15.94 -38.11 -5.85
C SER A 843 -14.69 -38.88 -6.29
N SER A 844 -13.65 -38.88 -5.46
CA SER A 844 -13.10 -40.14 -4.93
C SER A 844 -12.31 -39.95 -3.64
N ASN A 845 -12.62 -40.79 -2.66
CA ASN A 845 -11.86 -41.01 -1.44
C ASN A 845 -10.41 -41.38 -1.76
N THR A 846 -9.45 -40.55 -1.36
CA THR A 846 -8.10 -40.99 -0.99
C THR A 846 -7.56 -40.04 0.07
N LEU A 847 -7.00 -40.60 1.15
CA LEU A 847 -6.32 -39.87 2.21
C LEU A 847 -5.30 -38.89 1.58
N GLN A 848 -5.54 -37.58 1.73
CA GLN A 848 -4.57 -36.56 1.33
C GLN A 848 -3.34 -36.68 2.24
N ARG A 849 -2.20 -37.05 1.63
CA ARG A 849 -0.88 -36.96 2.26
C ARG A 849 -0.56 -35.49 2.56
N PRO A 850 0.26 -35.18 3.59
CA PRO A 850 0.73 -33.83 3.82
C PRO A 850 1.54 -33.34 2.62
N SER A 851 1.13 -32.25 1.99
CA SER A 851 1.88 -31.59 0.92
C SER A 851 3.11 -30.91 1.51
N ILE A 852 4.31 -31.40 1.18
CA ILE A 852 5.57 -30.73 1.45
C ILE A 852 5.88 -29.85 0.24
N MET A 853 6.02 -28.54 0.44
CA MET A 853 6.40 -27.60 -0.61
C MET A 853 7.89 -27.34 -0.52
N THR A 854 8.65 -27.66 -1.56
CA THR A 854 10.08 -27.35 -1.66
C THR A 854 10.27 -26.20 -2.64
N LEU A 855 10.77 -25.06 -2.16
CA LEU A 855 11.25 -23.94 -2.97
C LEU A 855 12.74 -24.07 -3.20
N SER A 856 13.19 -24.26 -4.43
CA SER A 856 14.63 -24.33 -4.73
C SER A 856 15.16 -23.07 -5.42
N TYR A 857 16.03 -22.32 -4.72
CA TYR A 857 16.82 -21.18 -5.19
C TYR A 857 18.28 -21.55 -5.51
N THR A 858 18.60 -21.83 -6.76
CA THR A 858 20.02 -21.85 -7.15
C THR A 858 20.48 -20.43 -7.44
N SER A 859 21.78 -20.15 -7.36
CA SER A 859 22.41 -18.83 -7.55
C SER A 859 22.19 -18.16 -8.93
N SER A 860 21.31 -18.77 -9.74
CA SER A 860 20.63 -18.30 -10.94
C SER A 860 19.13 -18.16 -10.62
N ALA A 861 18.61 -16.93 -10.59
CA ALA A 861 17.21 -16.63 -10.27
C ALA A 861 16.21 -17.53 -11.05
N LYS A 862 15.70 -18.54 -10.34
CA LYS A 862 14.51 -19.35 -10.64
C LYS A 862 13.95 -19.81 -9.30
N ILE A 863 12.64 -19.64 -9.13
CA ILE A 863 11.88 -20.25 -8.03
C ILE A 863 11.22 -21.50 -8.61
N GLN A 864 11.60 -22.68 -8.13
CA GLN A 864 10.87 -23.92 -8.39
C GLN A 864 9.83 -24.11 -7.28
N ILE A 865 8.57 -24.38 -7.62
CA ILE A 865 7.56 -24.90 -6.67
C ILE A 865 7.29 -26.35 -7.06
N SER A 866 7.58 -27.29 -6.16
CA SER A 866 7.22 -28.71 -6.34
C SER A 866 6.43 -29.24 -5.14
N SER A 867 5.44 -30.09 -5.43
CA SER A 867 4.72 -30.92 -4.45
C SER A 867 5.15 -32.37 -4.62
N ASP A 868 5.52 -33.03 -3.53
CA ASP A 868 6.22 -34.31 -3.55
C ASP A 868 5.39 -35.49 -4.11
N SER A 869 5.87 -36.08 -5.21
CA SER A 869 5.74 -37.52 -5.50
C SER A 869 7.01 -38.00 -6.20
N ASP A 870 7.87 -38.73 -5.47
CA ASP A 870 8.93 -39.64 -5.91
C ASP A 870 9.83 -39.19 -7.09
N ILE A 871 10.81 -38.34 -6.77
CA ILE A 871 12.26 -38.66 -6.75
C ILE A 871 12.70 -39.81 -7.68
N ASP A 872 13.71 -39.70 -8.55
CA ASP A 872 14.57 -38.57 -8.94
C ASP A 872 15.57 -38.98 -10.05
N THR A 873 15.40 -40.13 -10.70
CA THR A 873 16.46 -40.70 -11.55
C THR A 873 16.16 -40.70 -13.04
N GLN A 874 14.95 -40.33 -13.47
CA GLN A 874 14.59 -40.32 -14.91
C GLN A 874 14.55 -38.93 -15.55
N PHE A 875 14.37 -37.86 -14.78
CA PHE A 875 14.22 -36.51 -15.34
C PHE A 875 15.56 -35.91 -15.83
N PHE A 876 16.65 -36.14 -15.09
CA PHE A 876 17.99 -35.73 -15.53
C PHE A 876 18.52 -36.55 -16.71
N ASP A 877 18.15 -37.82 -16.84
CA ASP A 877 18.52 -38.64 -18.01
C ASP A 877 17.81 -38.17 -19.29
N LEU A 878 16.57 -37.69 -19.18
CA LEU A 878 15.81 -37.09 -20.29
C LEU A 878 16.41 -35.76 -20.78
N MET A 879 16.97 -34.95 -19.88
CA MET A 879 17.63 -33.68 -20.22
C MET A 879 18.93 -33.87 -21.03
N SER A 880 19.56 -35.05 -20.98
CA SER A 880 20.74 -35.36 -21.80
C SER A 880 20.41 -35.94 -23.18
N THR A 881 19.14 -36.31 -23.42
CA THR A 881 18.73 -37.07 -24.62
C THR A 881 17.66 -36.39 -25.48
N ALA A 882 17.06 -35.30 -25.03
CA ALA A 882 16.01 -34.57 -25.78
C ALA A 882 16.55 -33.52 -26.78
N ALA A 883 17.67 -33.79 -27.45
CA ALA A 883 18.15 -32.99 -28.57
C ALA A 883 17.59 -33.46 -29.93
N ASP A 884 16.77 -34.53 -29.97
CA ASP A 884 16.44 -35.17 -31.24
C ASP A 884 15.04 -35.83 -31.27
N THR A 885 13.96 -35.09 -30.97
CA THR A 885 12.60 -35.51 -31.35
C THR A 885 11.64 -34.32 -31.53
N ALA A 886 11.20 -34.11 -32.78
CA ALA A 886 10.07 -33.29 -33.27
C ALA A 886 9.88 -31.89 -32.62
N VAL A 887 10.37 -30.86 -33.30
CA VAL A 887 10.23 -29.43 -32.94
C VAL A 887 8.76 -29.00 -32.97
N THR A 888 8.19 -28.75 -31.79
CA THR A 888 6.82 -28.20 -31.61
C THR A 888 6.85 -26.78 -31.04
N ILE A 889 8.04 -26.20 -30.87
CA ILE A 889 8.24 -24.83 -30.40
C ILE A 889 8.97 -24.07 -31.49
N GLU A 890 8.32 -23.03 -32.01
CA GLU A 890 8.92 -22.09 -32.96
C GLU A 890 9.19 -20.78 -32.24
N GLY A 891 10.32 -20.14 -32.57
CA GLY A 891 10.63 -18.84 -32.02
C GLY A 891 11.95 -18.30 -32.55
N PHE A 892 12.13 -17.01 -32.35
CA PHE A 892 13.25 -16.25 -32.90
C PHE A 892 13.81 -15.26 -31.88
N VAL A 893 15.12 -15.09 -31.87
CA VAL A 893 15.78 -13.97 -31.16
C VAL A 893 15.90 -12.80 -32.14
N ASP A 894 15.22 -11.69 -31.84
CA ASP A 894 15.16 -10.52 -32.70
C ASP A 894 16.39 -9.62 -32.56
N SER A 895 16.82 -9.36 -31.32
CA SER A 895 17.98 -8.48 -31.06
C SER A 895 18.64 -8.75 -29.72
N ILE A 896 19.93 -8.40 -29.64
CA ILE A 896 20.69 -8.28 -28.41
C ILE A 896 21.36 -6.90 -28.41
N SER A 897 21.17 -6.12 -27.33
CA SER A 897 21.74 -4.78 -27.18
C SER A 897 22.24 -4.55 -25.76
N ALA A 898 23.30 -3.77 -25.57
CA ALA A 898 23.70 -3.30 -24.24
C ALA A 898 23.06 -1.95 -23.91
N ALA A 899 22.67 -1.77 -22.65
CA ALA A 899 22.28 -0.50 -22.06
C ALA A 899 22.87 -0.44 -20.63
N ASP A 900 23.75 0.52 -20.37
CA ASP A 900 24.44 0.70 -19.09
C ASP A 900 25.11 -0.59 -18.56
N ASP A 901 24.67 -1.07 -17.39
CA ASP A 901 25.11 -2.30 -16.71
C ASP A 901 24.25 -3.53 -17.08
N GLU A 902 23.47 -3.50 -18.17
CA GLU A 902 22.59 -4.59 -18.60
C GLU A 902 22.74 -4.96 -20.08
N ILE A 903 22.46 -6.23 -20.39
CA ILE A 903 22.26 -6.76 -21.75
C ILE A 903 20.77 -7.07 -21.92
N ILE A 904 20.18 -6.49 -22.96
CA ILE A 904 18.78 -6.66 -23.34
C ILE A 904 18.69 -7.63 -24.50
N ILE A 905 17.94 -8.71 -24.33
CA ILE A 905 17.71 -9.76 -25.34
C ILE A 905 16.23 -9.80 -25.65
N THR A 906 15.86 -9.61 -26.90
CA THR A 906 14.46 -9.59 -27.33
C THR A 906 14.17 -10.64 -28.40
N GLY A 907 12.95 -11.14 -28.44
CA GLY A 907 12.53 -12.17 -29.38
C GLY A 907 11.08 -12.59 -29.19
N TRP A 908 10.74 -13.79 -29.67
CA TRP A 908 9.45 -14.44 -29.44
C TRP A 908 9.55 -15.97 -29.45
N ALA A 909 8.60 -16.65 -28.81
CA ALA A 909 8.45 -18.11 -28.87
C ALA A 909 6.99 -18.57 -28.68
N VAL A 910 6.60 -19.58 -29.46
CA VAL A 910 5.24 -20.13 -29.53
C VAL A 910 5.32 -21.65 -29.55
N ASP A 911 4.44 -22.30 -28.79
CA ASP A 911 4.13 -23.72 -28.96
C ASP A 911 3.15 -23.85 -30.12
N THR A 912 3.64 -24.34 -31.26
CA THR A 912 2.86 -24.43 -32.50
C THR A 912 1.88 -25.60 -32.48
N GLU A 913 2.06 -26.58 -31.59
CA GLU A 913 1.16 -27.72 -31.48
C GLU A 913 -0.07 -27.39 -30.63
N ASN A 914 0.13 -26.74 -29.48
CA ASN A 914 -0.95 -26.35 -28.57
C ASN A 914 -1.50 -24.94 -28.87
N VAL A 915 -0.87 -24.23 -29.82
CA VAL A 915 -1.22 -22.86 -30.27
C VAL A 915 -1.34 -21.89 -29.09
N GLN A 916 -0.31 -21.91 -28.25
CA GLN A 916 -0.18 -21.09 -27.04
C GLN A 916 1.20 -20.45 -26.96
N THR A 917 1.36 -19.45 -26.09
CA THR A 917 2.69 -18.89 -25.80
C THR A 917 3.59 -19.97 -25.22
N ALA A 918 4.89 -19.94 -25.57
CA ALA A 918 5.84 -20.78 -24.85
C ALA A 918 5.71 -20.49 -23.34
N HIS A 919 5.73 -21.53 -22.51
CA HIS A 919 5.60 -21.34 -21.06
C HIS A 919 6.80 -20.58 -20.51
N PHE A 920 8.02 -20.92 -20.95
CA PHE A 920 9.25 -20.27 -20.50
C PHE A 920 10.32 -20.24 -21.58
N LEU A 921 11.29 -19.34 -21.43
CA LEU A 921 12.50 -19.25 -22.23
C LEU A 921 13.72 -19.31 -21.32
N ALA A 922 14.71 -20.11 -21.71
CA ALA A 922 16.02 -20.17 -21.07
C ALA A 922 17.08 -19.47 -21.90
N LEU A 923 18.00 -18.77 -21.24
CA LEU A 923 19.26 -18.35 -21.81
C LEU A 923 20.37 -19.25 -21.26
N GLU A 924 21.06 -19.94 -22.17
CA GLU A 924 22.19 -20.82 -21.89
C GLU A 924 23.48 -20.17 -22.41
N LEU A 925 24.52 -20.12 -21.58
CA LEU A 925 25.86 -19.69 -21.94
C LEU A 925 26.83 -20.82 -21.58
N ASN A 926 27.56 -21.32 -22.57
CA ASN A 926 28.54 -22.41 -22.47
C ASN A 926 28.01 -23.71 -21.82
N GLY A 927 26.73 -24.03 -22.04
CA GLY A 927 26.09 -25.20 -21.45
C GLY A 927 25.55 -24.99 -20.04
N GLU A 928 25.70 -23.79 -19.47
CA GLU A 928 25.09 -23.40 -18.20
C GLU A 928 23.90 -22.48 -18.42
N LEU A 929 22.79 -22.83 -17.78
CA LEU A 929 21.60 -21.98 -17.72
C LEU A 929 21.85 -20.82 -16.74
N PHE A 930 21.70 -19.59 -17.20
CA PHE A 930 21.96 -18.41 -16.35
C PHE A 930 20.80 -17.42 -16.24
N TYR A 931 19.77 -17.55 -17.09
CA TYR A 931 18.55 -16.76 -17.00
C TYR A 931 17.36 -17.58 -17.50
N LEU A 932 16.19 -17.41 -16.87
CA LEU A 932 14.92 -17.89 -17.38
C LEU A 932 13.84 -16.85 -17.13
N GLY A 933 13.00 -16.62 -18.13
CA GLY A 933 11.81 -15.80 -17.99
C GLY A 933 10.67 -16.36 -18.81
N GLU A 934 9.46 -15.92 -18.49
CA GLU A 934 8.31 -16.12 -19.34
C GLU A 934 8.33 -15.10 -20.50
N PRO A 935 7.71 -15.41 -21.65
CA PRO A 935 7.34 -14.39 -22.61
C PRO A 935 6.58 -13.24 -21.93
N ASN A 936 7.13 -12.03 -22.01
CA ASN A 936 6.68 -10.86 -21.26
C ASN A 936 6.35 -9.65 -22.15
N ARG A 937 6.27 -9.85 -23.47
CA ARG A 937 6.08 -8.78 -24.45
C ARG A 937 5.00 -9.14 -25.46
N SER A 938 4.09 -8.20 -25.71
CA SER A 938 3.08 -8.34 -26.75
C SER A 938 3.67 -8.35 -28.16
N ARG A 939 3.17 -9.21 -29.05
CA ARG A 939 3.61 -9.37 -30.45
C ARG A 939 2.42 -9.54 -31.40
N ASP A 940 1.86 -8.41 -31.82
CA ASP A 940 0.75 -8.38 -32.77
C ASP A 940 1.10 -9.00 -34.14
N ASP A 941 2.35 -8.85 -34.57
CA ASP A 941 2.88 -9.45 -35.79
C ASP A 941 2.90 -10.99 -35.72
N ILE A 942 3.18 -11.56 -34.55
CA ILE A 942 3.16 -13.01 -34.34
C ILE A 942 1.71 -13.54 -34.23
N THR A 943 0.81 -12.82 -33.54
CA THR A 943 -0.62 -13.18 -33.54
C THR A 943 -1.22 -13.17 -34.94
N SER A 944 -0.81 -12.20 -35.78
CA SER A 944 -1.24 -12.10 -37.18
C SER A 944 -0.67 -13.22 -38.05
N HIS A 945 0.55 -13.69 -37.75
CA HIS A 945 1.20 -14.78 -38.47
C HIS A 945 0.51 -16.14 -38.22
N PHE A 946 0.11 -16.42 -36.97
CA PHE A 946 -0.55 -17.68 -36.59
C PHE A 946 -2.09 -17.60 -36.55
N ASP A 947 -2.68 -16.44 -36.87
CA ASP A 947 -4.13 -16.17 -36.79
C ASP A 947 -4.77 -16.57 -35.45
N ASN A 948 -4.07 -16.29 -34.34
CA ASN A 948 -4.53 -16.62 -32.99
C ASN A 948 -4.25 -15.46 -32.00
N PRO A 949 -5.28 -14.84 -31.41
CA PRO A 949 -5.09 -13.76 -30.43
C PRO A 949 -4.58 -14.25 -29.06
N LEU A 950 -4.67 -15.56 -28.76
CA LEU A 950 -4.26 -16.13 -27.48
C LEU A 950 -2.73 -16.15 -27.29
N ILE A 951 -1.96 -15.96 -28.36
CA ILE A 951 -0.49 -15.91 -28.31
C ILE A 951 0.05 -14.48 -28.33
N LEU A 952 -0.77 -13.50 -27.95
CA LEU A 952 -0.38 -12.08 -27.93
C LEU A 952 0.89 -11.86 -27.11
N LEU A 953 1.04 -12.53 -25.97
CA LEU A 953 2.22 -12.43 -25.11
C LEU A 953 3.37 -13.35 -25.54
N SER A 954 3.47 -13.76 -26.80
CA SER A 954 4.55 -14.67 -27.26
C SER A 954 5.94 -14.01 -27.35
N GLY A 955 6.03 -12.68 -27.24
CA GLY A 955 7.30 -11.96 -27.26
C GLY A 955 8.02 -11.98 -25.92
N PHE A 956 9.33 -11.78 -25.96
CA PHE A 956 10.14 -11.57 -24.75
C PHE A 956 11.11 -10.40 -24.91
N SER A 957 11.43 -9.78 -23.78
CA SER A 957 12.51 -8.81 -23.58
C SER A 957 13.12 -9.05 -22.22
N PHE A 958 14.33 -9.61 -22.21
CA PHE A 958 15.05 -9.98 -21.00
C PHE A 958 16.20 -9.02 -20.77
N ARG A 959 16.28 -8.44 -19.57
CA ARG A 959 17.39 -7.60 -19.13
C ARG A 959 18.24 -8.41 -18.18
N VAL A 960 19.52 -8.53 -18.48
CA VAL A 960 20.44 -9.36 -17.72
C VAL A 960 21.68 -8.54 -17.35
N PRO A 961 22.12 -8.52 -16.08
CA PRO A 961 23.27 -7.74 -15.68
C PRO A 961 24.52 -8.08 -16.49
N ARG A 962 25.21 -7.05 -16.95
CA ARG A 962 26.43 -7.12 -17.77
C ARG A 962 27.57 -7.83 -17.04
N SER A 963 27.65 -7.70 -15.72
CA SER A 963 28.63 -8.41 -14.88
C SER A 963 28.55 -9.94 -14.99
N ARG A 964 27.39 -10.49 -15.39
CA ARG A 964 27.22 -11.94 -15.67
C ARG A 964 27.90 -12.37 -16.97
N PHE A 965 28.13 -11.44 -17.89
CA PHE A 965 28.77 -11.65 -19.19
C PHE A 965 30.30 -11.43 -19.13
N GLU A 966 30.79 -10.65 -18.18
CA GLU A 966 32.23 -10.35 -18.01
C GLU A 966 33.06 -11.50 -17.40
N GLN A 967 32.41 -12.45 -16.73
CA GLN A 967 33.09 -13.52 -15.97
C GLN A 967 33.34 -14.82 -16.76
N GLN A 968 32.94 -14.93 -18.04
CA GLN A 968 32.98 -16.17 -18.82
C GLN A 968 33.61 -16.01 -20.23
N GLN A 969 34.29 -17.05 -20.74
CA GLN A 969 34.72 -17.10 -22.15
C GLN A 969 33.51 -17.41 -23.06
N PHE A 970 33.28 -16.64 -24.12
CA PHE A 970 32.11 -16.78 -25.01
C PHE A 970 32.30 -17.85 -26.09
N ASP A 971 31.93 -19.10 -25.81
CA ASP A 971 32.05 -20.20 -26.79
C ASP A 971 30.69 -20.64 -27.36
N ALA A 972 29.59 -20.60 -26.60
CA ALA A 972 28.25 -20.93 -27.10
C ALA A 972 27.12 -20.25 -26.33
N PHE A 973 26.26 -19.48 -27.00
CA PHE A 973 25.04 -18.89 -26.42
C PHE A 973 23.79 -19.44 -27.11
N LYS A 974 22.76 -19.81 -26.33
CA LYS A 974 21.49 -20.32 -26.86
C LYS A 974 20.31 -19.70 -26.12
N VAL A 975 19.21 -19.53 -26.84
CA VAL A 975 17.89 -19.26 -26.27
C VAL A 975 17.02 -20.46 -26.55
N ILE A 976 16.37 -21.01 -25.52
CA ILE A 976 15.62 -22.25 -25.61
C ILE A 976 14.20 -21.99 -25.12
N GLY A 977 13.20 -22.20 -25.96
CA GLY A 977 11.79 -22.12 -25.58
C GLY A 977 11.29 -23.46 -25.02
N PHE A 978 10.41 -23.42 -24.02
CA PHE A 978 9.81 -24.58 -23.37
C PHE A 978 8.28 -24.48 -23.33
N SER A 979 7.60 -25.61 -23.59
CA SER A 979 6.15 -25.73 -23.46
C SER A 979 5.77 -27.20 -23.28
N ALA A 980 4.84 -27.49 -22.37
CA ALA A 980 4.26 -28.83 -22.15
C ALA A 980 5.29 -30.00 -22.12
N GLY A 981 6.43 -29.81 -21.45
CA GLY A 981 7.49 -30.84 -21.34
C GLY A 981 8.39 -30.99 -22.58
N LYS A 982 8.30 -30.08 -23.55
CA LYS A 982 9.11 -30.02 -24.77
C LYS A 982 10.00 -28.78 -24.76
N ALA A 983 11.11 -28.84 -25.50
CA ALA A 983 12.08 -27.76 -25.60
C ALA A 983 12.58 -27.62 -27.05
N ALA A 984 12.82 -26.38 -27.50
CA ALA A 984 13.52 -26.13 -28.77
C ALA A 984 14.45 -24.93 -28.65
N VAL A 985 15.64 -25.04 -29.23
CA VAL A 985 16.55 -23.90 -29.39
C VAL A 985 15.95 -22.97 -30.43
N LEU A 986 15.75 -21.70 -30.05
CA LEU A 986 15.20 -20.69 -30.94
C LEU A 986 16.19 -20.38 -32.06
N SER A 987 15.63 -20.12 -33.23
CA SER A 987 16.43 -19.72 -34.39
C SER A 987 16.94 -18.29 -34.22
N MET A 988 18.10 -18.02 -34.81
CA MET A 988 18.77 -16.72 -34.73
C MET A 988 19.39 -16.43 -36.10
N ASN A 989 19.25 -15.22 -36.64
CA ASN A 989 19.80 -14.86 -37.96
C ASN A 989 21.24 -14.34 -37.91
N ILE A 990 21.81 -14.17 -36.71
CA ILE A 990 23.03 -13.38 -36.49
C ILE A 990 23.99 -14.18 -35.62
N ASP A 991 25.28 -14.10 -35.94
CA ASP A 991 26.36 -14.60 -35.08
C ASP A 991 26.49 -13.69 -33.85
N ILE A 992 25.81 -14.08 -32.78
CA ILE A 992 25.78 -13.38 -31.48
C ILE A 992 27.18 -13.16 -30.93
N THR A 993 28.11 -14.06 -31.23
CA THR A 993 29.52 -13.94 -30.85
C THR A 993 30.14 -12.66 -31.41
N GLU A 994 29.78 -12.23 -32.61
CA GLU A 994 30.28 -10.99 -33.22
C GLU A 994 29.61 -9.73 -32.66
N GLN A 995 28.31 -9.78 -32.33
CA GLN A 995 27.62 -8.63 -31.74
C GLN A 995 28.05 -8.41 -30.29
N ILE A 996 28.10 -9.47 -29.48
CA ILE A 996 28.59 -9.42 -28.11
C ILE A 996 30.05 -8.95 -28.09
N LYS A 997 30.93 -9.48 -28.96
CA LYS A 997 32.32 -8.96 -29.07
C LYS A 997 32.45 -7.49 -29.47
N ARG A 998 31.40 -6.87 -30.05
CA ARG A 998 31.35 -5.45 -30.41
C ARG A 998 30.71 -4.58 -29.32
N LEU A 999 30.08 -5.18 -28.31
CA LEU A 999 29.72 -4.48 -27.08
C LEU A 999 31.04 -4.32 -26.33
N ASP A 1000 31.61 -3.11 -26.26
CA ASP A 1000 32.88 -2.83 -25.55
C ASP A 1000 32.73 -3.17 -24.05
N PHE A 1001 33.01 -4.42 -23.67
CA PHE A 1001 33.02 -4.95 -22.30
C PHE A 1001 34.18 -4.40 -21.48
#